data_AF-A0A7C1WSJ8-F1
#
_entry.id   AF-A0A7C1WSJ8-F1
#
_cell.length_a   1.000
_cell.length_b   1.000
_cell.length_c   1.000
_cell.angle_alpha   90.00
_cell.angle_beta   90.00
_cell.angle_gamma   90.00
#
_symmetry.space_group_name_H-M   'P 1'
#
loop_
_entity.id
_entity.type
_entity.pdbx_description
1 polymer ?
#
loop_
_entity_poly.entity_id
_entity_poly.type
_entity_poly.pdbx_seq_one_letter_code
_entity_poly.pdbx_strand_id
1 'polypeptide(L)'
;MGRLIVTTVGTSLLKKINADQKIKIRGMHELCNPLSDPTLYQDAIAWCEDTSSKTAQTQIKTYNRVDDVVGKLQKLDPDFQSLPTTSIKDHRYAAPAEIASLWALKEYLQEQGKSPLSKENGDRVVLLYSDTSEGVFCARCLQTYIDHSGLAHCEWKTDAKCIEGLQAEGPEAHQKWGTAVNNLADLLCEQWEGTTEELEPWLNITGGYKGITPFSSLIGLLSKVPVVYLYETSDRLIHLPYMPIQFKLLEWHEYAHRLKYILELPADKVKERVESLPRWLQNLLQRSNNQYILTPLGRAIKAGYDSERRRITEHTTGEQVLDFVKDETLRRKLLRRFEARHQFLLEGNQIPETVDHGRGHAQRLLEFAEQLLLPLGDDFLTSEELYLLVNCLWLHDIGCAGGSLSIDDQNIPITSPDLTRRLHNLLTEVRLKNHPEKYGFSTDETEERDLIATICKYNRRGMPLCKDDAFEENIYGYEVKISDPIEETTHLSIADNQVCVRTRLLTALLRVIDACDEQRARAGTEEYQAIRRGVTKEEAGRAEERRKLMKKIADNFAAAASTSLPDMDGKDWKDTVKSLRSNSSRSAEENQLLEALTLYWDLYDAAHFKENQDKHFAKHAQIEWARLRPPVEEDSMKHFVLELKPIENACMKLITNLNPQEGEEKGAKEEIEEDFAGAQPVLSQVSISLSVEVLQEGEQT
;
A
#
# COMPACT_ATOMS: atom_id res chain seq x y z
N MET A 1 -31.36 -9.93 -19.77
CA MET A 1 -30.73 -9.19 -18.67
C MET A 1 -31.36 -7.81 -18.68
N GLY A 2 -31.96 -7.40 -17.56
CA GLY A 2 -32.46 -6.04 -17.41
C GLY A 2 -31.30 -5.09 -17.18
N ARG A 3 -31.57 -3.78 -17.17
CA ARG A 3 -30.56 -2.75 -16.96
C ARG A 3 -30.93 -1.88 -15.76
N LEU A 4 -29.94 -1.44 -15.00
CA LEU A 4 -30.09 -0.46 -13.94
C LEU A 4 -29.47 0.86 -14.38
N ILE A 5 -30.30 1.84 -14.73
CA ILE A 5 -29.86 3.15 -15.20
C ILE A 5 -29.90 4.12 -14.02
N VAL A 6 -28.73 4.57 -13.60
CA VAL A 6 -28.63 5.64 -12.60
C VAL A 6 -28.48 6.96 -13.33
N THR A 7 -29.33 7.95 -13.02
CA THR A 7 -29.27 9.29 -13.62
C THR A 7 -29.40 10.35 -12.53
N THR A 8 -28.64 11.42 -12.67
CA THR A 8 -28.78 12.60 -11.82
C THR A 8 -29.89 13.52 -12.34
N VAL A 9 -30.58 14.19 -11.42
CA VAL A 9 -31.75 15.05 -11.71
C VAL A 9 -31.36 16.51 -11.61
N GLY A 10 -31.61 17.26 -12.68
CA GLY A 10 -31.42 18.70 -12.75
C GLY A 10 -32.73 19.45 -12.82
N THR A 11 -32.64 20.77 -12.97
CA THR A 11 -33.80 21.67 -13.08
C THR A 11 -34.21 21.93 -14.53
N SER A 12 -33.83 21.05 -15.45
CA SER A 12 -34.12 21.19 -16.89
C SER A 12 -35.64 21.23 -17.15
N LEU A 13 -36.41 20.46 -16.37
CA LEU A 13 -37.87 20.47 -16.36
C LEU A 13 -38.43 21.87 -16.03
N LEU A 14 -37.95 22.52 -14.97
CA LEU A 14 -38.41 23.86 -14.58
C LEU A 14 -38.11 24.91 -15.66
N LYS A 15 -36.94 24.83 -16.31
CA LYS A 15 -36.59 25.73 -17.42
C LYS A 15 -37.53 25.55 -18.62
N LYS A 16 -37.94 24.32 -18.92
CA LYS A 16 -38.91 24.03 -20.00
C LYS A 16 -40.30 24.52 -19.66
N ILE A 17 -40.74 24.37 -18.41
CA ILE A 17 -41.99 24.95 -17.92
C ILE A 17 -41.98 26.48 -18.04
N ASN A 18 -40.84 27.14 -17.77
CA ASN A 18 -40.72 28.60 -17.77
C ASN A 18 -40.53 29.24 -19.17
N ALA A 19 -39.84 28.57 -20.09
CA ALA A 19 -39.57 29.11 -21.44
C ALA A 19 -40.83 29.24 -22.33
N ASP A 20 -41.95 28.65 -21.93
CA ASP A 20 -43.12 28.39 -22.76
C ASP A 20 -44.27 29.41 -22.64
N GLN A 21 -43.97 30.70 -22.53
CA GLN A 21 -44.96 31.75 -22.84
C GLN A 21 -45.20 31.94 -24.35
N LYS A 22 -44.45 31.28 -25.25
CA LYS A 22 -44.54 31.51 -26.71
C LYS A 22 -44.44 30.29 -27.66
N ILE A 23 -44.23 29.05 -27.19
CA ILE A 23 -44.24 27.88 -28.09
C ILE A 23 -45.62 27.23 -28.05
N LYS A 24 -46.28 27.17 -29.21
CA LYS A 24 -47.49 26.36 -29.41
C LYS A 24 -47.10 24.88 -29.43
N ILE A 25 -46.94 24.28 -28.26
CA ILE A 25 -46.97 22.83 -28.09
C ILE A 25 -48.44 22.41 -28.10
N ARG A 26 -48.92 21.93 -29.26
CA ARG A 26 -50.27 21.31 -29.35
C ARG A 26 -50.26 20.05 -28.47
N GLY A 27 -51.01 20.10 -27.38
CA GLY A 27 -51.06 19.10 -26.31
C GLY A 27 -50.89 19.73 -24.91
N MET A 28 -49.90 20.60 -24.73
CA MET A 28 -49.68 21.34 -23.46
C MET A 28 -50.41 22.69 -23.37
N HIS A 29 -51.07 23.11 -24.45
CA HIS A 29 -51.72 24.43 -24.53
C HIS A 29 -52.94 24.60 -23.60
N GLU A 30 -53.45 23.52 -23.01
CA GLU A 30 -54.49 23.54 -21.97
C GLU A 30 -53.93 23.32 -20.55
N LEU A 31 -52.73 22.75 -20.42
CA LEU A 31 -52.05 22.47 -19.14
C LEU A 31 -51.36 23.70 -18.53
N CYS A 32 -50.96 24.66 -19.36
CA CYS A 32 -50.16 25.82 -18.93
C CYS A 32 -50.66 27.15 -19.52
N ASN A 33 -51.97 27.32 -19.77
CA ASN A 33 -52.49 28.65 -20.06
C ASN A 33 -52.49 29.46 -18.74
N PRO A 34 -51.64 30.49 -18.57
CA PRO A 34 -51.63 31.32 -17.35
C PRO A 34 -52.94 32.09 -17.18
N LEU A 35 -53.81 32.06 -18.20
CA LEU A 35 -55.08 32.75 -18.25
C LEU A 35 -56.28 31.87 -17.81
N SER A 36 -56.11 30.57 -17.57
CA SER A 36 -57.21 29.71 -17.08
C SER A 36 -57.08 29.28 -15.62
N ASP A 37 -55.87 29.16 -15.06
CA ASP A 37 -55.67 29.11 -13.61
C ASP A 37 -54.24 29.58 -13.20
N PRO A 38 -54.07 30.87 -12.86
CA PRO A 38 -52.78 31.43 -12.40
C PRO A 38 -52.27 30.84 -11.08
N THR A 39 -53.05 30.00 -10.37
CA THR A 39 -52.64 29.43 -9.09
C THR A 39 -51.61 28.32 -9.22
N LEU A 40 -51.58 27.50 -10.28
CA LEU A 40 -50.66 26.34 -10.34
C LEU A 40 -49.18 26.75 -10.50
N TYR A 41 -48.92 27.78 -11.30
CA TYR A 41 -47.59 28.37 -11.47
C TYR A 41 -47.18 29.20 -10.26
N GLN A 42 -48.12 29.96 -9.67
CA GLN A 42 -47.89 30.64 -8.40
C GLN A 42 -47.74 29.68 -7.22
N ASP A 43 -48.32 28.48 -7.27
CA ASP A 43 -48.19 27.43 -6.26
C ASP A 43 -46.86 26.70 -6.41
N ALA A 44 -46.35 26.52 -7.63
CA ALA A 44 -45.00 25.99 -7.86
C ALA A 44 -43.91 27.01 -7.45
N ILE A 45 -44.13 28.30 -7.74
CA ILE A 45 -43.27 29.40 -7.26
C ILE A 45 -43.39 29.56 -5.74
N ALA A 46 -44.60 29.58 -5.18
CA ALA A 46 -44.81 29.63 -3.73
C ALA A 46 -44.25 28.39 -3.04
N TRP A 47 -44.27 27.22 -3.68
CA TRP A 47 -43.62 26.01 -3.19
C TRP A 47 -42.09 26.12 -3.19
N CYS A 48 -41.48 26.83 -4.15
CA CYS A 48 -40.06 27.19 -4.09
C CYS A 48 -39.78 28.29 -3.04
N GLU A 49 -40.66 29.30 -2.91
CA GLU A 49 -40.48 30.47 -2.04
C GLU A 49 -40.82 30.22 -0.54
N ASP A 50 -41.68 29.25 -0.21
CA ASP A 50 -42.16 28.95 1.17
C ASP A 50 -41.22 27.98 1.96
N THR A 51 -40.04 27.68 1.42
CA THR A 51 -39.10 26.69 1.97
C THR A 51 -38.18 27.23 3.07
N SER A 52 -38.36 28.49 3.46
CA SER A 52 -37.62 29.11 4.56
C SER A 52 -38.06 28.65 5.97
N SER A 53 -39.13 27.85 6.11
CA SER A 53 -39.60 27.35 7.42
C SER A 53 -39.40 25.83 7.64
N LYS A 54 -38.35 25.50 8.39
CA LYS A 54 -37.93 24.12 8.77
C LYS A 54 -38.85 23.47 9.83
N THR A 55 -40.12 23.19 9.55
CA THR A 55 -40.91 22.34 10.48
C THR A 55 -41.56 21.13 9.80
N ALA A 56 -41.55 19.99 10.51
CA ALA A 56 -42.08 18.70 10.06
C ALA A 56 -43.59 18.74 9.72
N GLN A 57 -44.34 19.67 10.30
CA GLN A 57 -45.75 19.91 9.94
C GLN A 57 -45.92 20.60 8.58
N THR A 58 -44.95 21.43 8.16
CA THR A 58 -44.90 21.99 6.80
C THR A 58 -44.62 20.87 5.79
N GLN A 59 -43.66 19.98 6.07
CA GLN A 59 -43.35 18.82 5.22
C GLN A 59 -44.57 17.90 4.97
N ILE A 60 -45.37 17.58 6.00
CA ILE A 60 -46.57 16.72 5.86
C ILE A 60 -47.69 17.42 5.04
N LYS A 61 -47.89 18.73 5.19
CA LYS A 61 -48.82 19.50 4.33
C LYS A 61 -48.29 19.62 2.89
N THR A 62 -46.97 19.65 2.71
CA THR A 62 -46.29 19.68 1.41
C THR A 62 -46.38 18.34 0.68
N TYR A 63 -46.35 17.20 1.38
CA TYR A 63 -46.57 15.88 0.79
C TYR A 63 -47.99 15.73 0.20
N ASN A 64 -49.03 16.12 0.95
CA ASN A 64 -50.41 16.11 0.46
C ASN A 64 -50.64 17.06 -0.74
N ARG A 65 -49.84 18.12 -0.89
CA ARG A 65 -49.88 19.05 -2.04
C ARG A 65 -49.16 18.50 -3.28
N VAL A 66 -48.11 17.70 -3.11
CA VAL A 66 -47.47 17.03 -4.25
C VAL A 66 -48.34 15.90 -4.77
N ASP A 67 -49.04 15.16 -3.92
CA ASP A 67 -50.07 14.20 -4.37
C ASP A 67 -51.26 14.90 -5.03
N ASP A 68 -51.57 16.13 -4.65
CA ASP A 68 -52.60 16.96 -5.31
C ASP A 68 -52.11 17.52 -6.66
N VAL A 69 -50.82 17.88 -6.79
CA VAL A 69 -50.20 18.29 -8.08
C VAL A 69 -50.00 17.09 -9.02
N VAL A 70 -49.52 15.95 -8.51
CA VAL A 70 -49.40 14.68 -9.25
C VAL A 70 -50.78 14.15 -9.60
N GLY A 71 -51.76 14.22 -8.69
CA GLY A 71 -53.15 13.86 -8.92
C GLY A 71 -53.87 14.80 -9.89
N LYS A 72 -53.50 16.08 -9.94
CA LYS A 72 -53.96 17.04 -10.97
C LYS A 72 -53.27 16.78 -12.31
N LEU A 73 -51.97 16.50 -12.35
CA LEU A 73 -51.25 16.05 -13.55
C LEU A 73 -51.82 14.74 -14.11
N GLN A 74 -52.23 13.80 -13.25
CA GLN A 74 -52.86 12.53 -13.63
C GLN A 74 -54.31 12.69 -14.12
N LYS A 75 -55.05 13.70 -13.64
CA LYS A 75 -56.43 13.99 -14.07
C LYS A 75 -56.52 14.89 -15.30
N LEU A 76 -55.45 15.60 -15.64
CA LEU A 76 -55.42 16.60 -16.71
C LEU A 76 -55.09 16.02 -18.09
N ASP A 77 -54.90 14.71 -18.24
CA ASP A 77 -54.55 14.20 -19.56
C ASP A 77 -54.98 12.74 -19.88
N PRO A 78 -56.12 12.54 -20.57
CA PRO A 78 -56.42 11.32 -21.31
C PRO A 78 -55.41 11.05 -22.46
N ASP A 79 -54.65 12.06 -22.90
CA ASP A 79 -53.57 12.00 -23.90
C ASP A 79 -52.17 11.77 -23.29
N PHE A 80 -52.05 11.55 -21.97
CA PHE A 80 -50.79 11.02 -21.40
C PHE A 80 -50.55 9.57 -21.84
N GLN A 81 -51.62 8.90 -22.33
CA GLN A 81 -51.56 7.63 -23.06
C GLN A 81 -51.21 7.79 -24.55
N SER A 82 -51.18 9.02 -25.09
CA SER A 82 -51.09 9.32 -26.53
C SER A 82 -49.95 10.26 -26.94
N LEU A 83 -48.99 10.59 -26.05
CA LEU A 83 -47.67 11.07 -26.49
C LEU A 83 -47.16 10.11 -27.59
N PRO A 84 -46.85 10.57 -28.81
CA PRO A 84 -46.47 9.68 -29.91
C PRO A 84 -45.28 8.82 -29.48
N THR A 85 -45.54 7.54 -29.26
CA THR A 85 -44.66 6.57 -28.60
C THR A 85 -43.47 6.12 -29.44
N THR A 86 -42.91 6.95 -30.32
CA THR A 86 -42.13 6.40 -31.46
C THR A 86 -40.73 6.95 -31.72
N SER A 87 -40.27 8.10 -31.21
CA SER A 87 -38.86 8.52 -31.45
C SER A 87 -38.30 9.66 -30.57
N ILE A 88 -36.96 9.69 -30.38
CA ILE A 88 -36.18 10.80 -29.81
C ILE A 88 -36.43 12.12 -30.55
N LYS A 89 -36.73 12.08 -31.85
CA LYS A 89 -37.01 13.28 -32.67
C LYS A 89 -38.22 14.06 -32.16
N ASP A 90 -39.16 13.38 -31.51
CA ASP A 90 -40.37 13.97 -30.94
C ASP A 90 -40.13 14.53 -29.52
N HIS A 91 -39.19 13.94 -28.77
CA HIS A 91 -38.95 14.29 -27.36
C HIS A 91 -37.77 15.24 -27.12
N ARG A 92 -36.81 15.33 -28.04
CA ARG A 92 -35.52 16.03 -27.86
C ARG A 92 -35.62 17.50 -27.45
N TYR A 93 -36.61 18.24 -27.96
CA TYR A 93 -36.76 19.68 -27.69
C TYR A 93 -37.85 19.99 -26.66
N ALA A 94 -38.79 19.07 -26.45
CA ALA A 94 -39.93 19.25 -25.56
C ALA A 94 -39.73 18.63 -24.17
N ALA A 95 -38.94 17.55 -24.06
CA ALA A 95 -38.75 16.83 -22.81
C ALA A 95 -37.57 17.39 -21.98
N PRO A 96 -37.57 17.17 -20.66
CA PRO A 96 -36.40 17.36 -19.80
C PRO A 96 -35.20 16.52 -20.28
N ALA A 97 -33.98 16.97 -19.97
CA ALA A 97 -32.75 16.33 -20.41
C ALA A 97 -32.65 14.85 -19.99
N GLU A 98 -33.14 14.53 -18.80
CA GLU A 98 -33.24 13.19 -18.23
C GLU A 98 -34.13 12.28 -19.08
N ILE A 99 -35.31 12.75 -19.49
CA ILE A 99 -36.24 11.97 -20.32
C ILE A 99 -35.71 11.83 -21.76
N ALA A 100 -35.22 12.93 -22.34
CA ALA A 100 -34.68 12.92 -23.69
C ALA A 100 -33.52 11.92 -23.84
N SER A 101 -32.63 11.84 -22.84
CA SER A 101 -31.51 10.89 -22.83
C SER A 101 -31.94 9.43 -22.61
N LEU A 102 -32.99 9.16 -21.84
CA LEU A 102 -33.53 7.80 -21.70
C LEU A 102 -34.15 7.30 -23.01
N TRP A 103 -34.87 8.15 -23.74
CA TRP A 103 -35.36 7.82 -25.08
C TRP A 103 -34.22 7.63 -26.08
N ALA A 104 -33.19 8.47 -26.03
CA ALA A 104 -31.98 8.30 -26.84
C ALA A 104 -31.29 6.95 -26.57
N LEU A 105 -31.22 6.55 -25.30
CA LEU A 105 -30.67 5.26 -24.90
C LEU A 105 -31.52 4.10 -25.41
N LYS A 106 -32.85 4.21 -25.39
CA LYS A 106 -33.74 3.21 -25.96
C LYS A 106 -33.47 2.99 -27.45
N GLU A 107 -33.41 4.07 -28.23
CA GLU A 107 -33.12 3.99 -29.67
C GLU A 107 -31.71 3.44 -29.94
N TYR A 108 -30.71 3.92 -29.20
CA TYR A 108 -29.34 3.41 -29.29
C TYR A 108 -29.28 1.90 -29.07
N LEU A 109 -29.93 1.38 -28.03
CA LEU A 109 -29.94 -0.05 -27.74
C LEU A 109 -30.57 -0.86 -28.90
N GLN A 110 -31.64 -0.34 -29.52
CA GLN A 110 -32.27 -0.96 -30.68
C GLN A 110 -31.33 -0.96 -31.90
N GLU A 111 -30.63 0.15 -32.16
CA GLU A 111 -29.64 0.24 -33.24
C GLU A 111 -28.47 -0.73 -33.06
N GLN A 112 -28.09 -1.01 -31.82
CA GLN A 112 -27.07 -2.02 -31.49
C GLN A 112 -27.60 -3.47 -31.51
N GLY A 113 -28.86 -3.71 -31.91
CA GLY A 113 -29.48 -5.03 -31.90
C GLY A 113 -29.75 -5.59 -30.50
N LYS A 114 -29.74 -4.75 -29.46
CA LYS A 114 -30.08 -5.12 -28.09
C LYS A 114 -31.57 -4.90 -27.83
N SER A 115 -32.10 -5.53 -26.77
CA SER A 115 -33.47 -5.26 -26.31
C SER A 115 -33.61 -3.77 -25.95
N PRO A 116 -34.68 -3.08 -26.42
CA PRO A 116 -34.91 -1.68 -26.09
C PRO A 116 -35.08 -1.50 -24.58
N LEU A 117 -34.90 -0.27 -24.10
CA LEU A 117 -35.27 0.08 -22.73
C LEU A 117 -36.79 -0.12 -22.53
N SER A 118 -37.18 -1.02 -21.63
CA SER A 118 -38.59 -1.24 -21.27
C SER A 118 -38.78 -1.84 -19.86
N LYS A 119 -39.95 -1.56 -19.25
CA LYS A 119 -40.40 -2.23 -18.02
C LYS A 119 -40.44 -3.75 -18.16
N GLU A 120 -40.92 -4.24 -19.30
CA GLU A 120 -41.06 -5.68 -19.59
C GLU A 120 -39.72 -6.41 -19.60
N ASN A 121 -38.63 -5.71 -19.94
CA ASN A 121 -37.27 -6.25 -19.90
C ASN A 121 -36.67 -6.26 -18.49
N GLY A 122 -37.41 -5.82 -17.47
CA GLY A 122 -36.92 -5.66 -16.11
C GLY A 122 -36.00 -4.45 -15.93
N ASP A 123 -35.99 -3.51 -16.87
CA ASP A 123 -35.14 -2.31 -16.78
C ASP A 123 -35.62 -1.39 -15.63
N ARG A 124 -34.67 -0.83 -14.89
CA ARG A 124 -34.89 0.03 -13.72
C ARG A 124 -34.18 1.36 -13.91
N VAL A 125 -34.81 2.46 -13.47
CA VAL A 125 -34.21 3.80 -13.42
C VAL A 125 -34.16 4.29 -11.98
N VAL A 126 -32.98 4.74 -11.58
CA VAL A 126 -32.71 5.38 -10.29
C VAL A 126 -32.40 6.86 -10.53
N LEU A 127 -33.22 7.72 -9.92
CA LEU A 127 -33.07 9.17 -9.97
C LEU A 127 -32.32 9.64 -8.72
N LEU A 128 -31.14 10.23 -8.90
CA LEU A 128 -30.39 10.88 -7.81
C LEU A 128 -30.62 12.39 -7.88
N TYR A 129 -31.10 13.01 -6.80
CA TYR A 129 -31.52 14.41 -6.77
C TYR A 129 -30.95 15.16 -5.57
N SER A 130 -30.80 16.49 -5.66
CA SER A 130 -30.37 17.32 -4.53
C SER A 130 -31.44 17.38 -3.43
N ASP A 131 -31.01 17.65 -2.19
CA ASP A 131 -31.86 17.93 -1.03
C ASP A 131 -32.61 19.29 -1.12
N THR A 132 -32.47 19.99 -2.24
CA THR A 132 -33.23 21.20 -2.51
C THR A 132 -34.65 20.84 -2.93
N SER A 133 -35.59 21.75 -2.64
CA SER A 133 -36.97 21.61 -3.05
C SER A 133 -37.05 21.30 -4.54
N GLU A 134 -36.49 22.16 -5.41
CA GLU A 134 -36.52 22.01 -6.86
C GLU A 134 -36.06 20.63 -7.34
N GLY A 135 -35.02 20.07 -6.71
CA GLY A 135 -34.51 18.74 -7.00
C GLY A 135 -35.56 17.65 -6.72
N VAL A 136 -36.17 17.70 -5.53
CA VAL A 136 -37.23 16.77 -5.11
C VAL A 136 -38.44 16.82 -6.05
N PHE A 137 -38.90 18.01 -6.44
CA PHE A 137 -40.04 18.13 -7.37
C PHE A 137 -39.71 17.59 -8.75
N CYS A 138 -38.56 17.95 -9.31
CA CYS A 138 -38.16 17.44 -10.62
C CYS A 138 -38.07 15.91 -10.59
N ALA A 139 -37.49 15.34 -9.54
CA ALA A 139 -37.36 13.89 -9.40
C ALA A 139 -38.73 13.19 -9.35
N ARG A 140 -39.71 13.73 -8.61
CA ARG A 140 -41.08 13.17 -8.54
C ARG A 140 -41.82 13.23 -9.87
N CYS A 141 -41.73 14.36 -10.57
CA CYS A 141 -42.33 14.52 -11.90
C CYS A 141 -41.72 13.52 -12.90
N LEU A 142 -40.39 13.40 -12.91
CA LEU A 142 -39.66 12.48 -13.77
C LEU A 142 -40.00 11.01 -13.45
N GLN A 143 -40.06 10.63 -12.17
CA GLN A 143 -40.44 9.30 -11.73
C GLN A 143 -41.83 8.93 -12.30
N THR A 144 -42.81 9.80 -12.07
CA THR A 144 -44.19 9.60 -12.52
C THR A 144 -44.21 9.36 -14.03
N TYR A 145 -43.51 10.20 -14.79
CA TYR A 145 -43.43 10.03 -16.24
C TYR A 145 -42.78 8.69 -16.64
N ILE A 146 -41.62 8.35 -16.08
CA ILE A 146 -40.89 7.12 -16.42
C ILE A 146 -41.77 5.90 -16.15
N ASP A 147 -42.49 5.91 -15.02
CA ASP A 147 -43.37 4.82 -14.66
C ASP A 147 -44.58 4.68 -15.59
N HIS A 148 -45.20 5.78 -16.03
CA HIS A 148 -46.34 5.71 -16.95
C HIS A 148 -45.92 5.42 -18.40
N SER A 149 -44.73 5.87 -18.81
CA SER A 149 -44.22 5.73 -20.18
C SER A 149 -43.88 4.30 -20.61
N GLY A 150 -43.76 3.37 -19.66
CA GLY A 150 -43.30 2.00 -19.90
C GLY A 150 -41.80 1.87 -20.19
N LEU A 151 -41.02 2.97 -20.12
CA LEU A 151 -39.57 2.96 -20.36
C LEU A 151 -38.82 2.07 -19.39
N ALA A 152 -39.10 2.15 -18.09
CA ALA A 152 -38.43 1.37 -17.06
C ALA A 152 -39.22 1.46 -15.75
N HIS A 153 -38.96 0.56 -14.81
CA HIS A 153 -39.44 0.70 -13.44
C HIS A 153 -38.66 1.82 -12.74
N CYS A 154 -39.32 2.89 -12.31
CA CYS A 154 -38.65 3.96 -11.58
C CYS A 154 -38.75 3.72 -10.09
N GLU A 155 -37.61 3.61 -9.42
CA GLU A 155 -37.62 3.36 -7.98
C GLU A 155 -37.52 4.64 -7.17
N TRP A 156 -38.41 4.76 -6.18
CA TRP A 156 -38.39 5.82 -5.20
C TRP A 156 -38.34 5.24 -3.79
N LYS A 157 -37.25 5.55 -3.08
CA LYS A 157 -37.20 5.49 -1.61
C LYS A 157 -36.98 6.92 -1.16
N THR A 158 -37.92 7.46 -0.40
CA THR A 158 -37.99 8.89 0.00
C THR A 158 -36.69 9.46 0.55
N ASP A 159 -35.85 8.61 1.16
CA ASP A 159 -34.64 9.04 1.88
C ASP A 159 -33.32 8.58 1.21
N ALA A 160 -33.34 7.52 0.41
CA ALA A 160 -32.12 6.82 -0.04
C ALA A 160 -31.57 7.28 -1.40
N LYS A 161 -32.09 8.37 -1.98
CA LYS A 161 -31.73 8.84 -3.33
C LYS A 161 -31.43 10.34 -3.41
N CYS A 162 -31.33 10.95 -2.23
CA CYS A 162 -31.10 12.36 -2.02
C CYS A 162 -29.60 12.62 -1.81
N ILE A 163 -29.01 13.49 -2.62
CA ILE A 163 -27.62 13.95 -2.48
C ILE A 163 -27.63 15.16 -1.53
N GLU A 164 -27.39 14.90 -0.25
CA GLU A 164 -27.33 15.95 0.78
C GLU A 164 -26.18 16.92 0.53
N GLY A 165 -26.44 18.22 0.68
CA GLY A 165 -25.43 19.28 0.56
C GLY A 165 -25.13 19.72 -0.87
N LEU A 166 -25.82 19.18 -1.88
CA LEU A 166 -25.65 19.52 -3.29
C LEU A 166 -26.35 20.86 -3.62
N GLN A 167 -25.78 21.97 -3.15
CA GLN A 167 -26.24 23.34 -3.42
C GLN A 167 -25.11 24.24 -3.92
N ALA A 168 -25.46 25.18 -4.80
CA ALA A 168 -24.53 26.16 -5.37
C ALA A 168 -24.58 27.53 -4.67
N GLU A 169 -25.63 27.77 -3.89
CA GLU A 169 -25.96 29.07 -3.33
C GLU A 169 -25.94 29.03 -1.80
N GLY A 170 -25.63 30.18 -1.19
CA GLY A 170 -25.58 30.34 0.26
C GLY A 170 -24.17 30.19 0.87
N PRO A 171 -23.98 30.70 2.10
CA PRO A 171 -22.65 30.81 2.74
C PRO A 171 -21.98 29.47 3.04
N GLU A 172 -22.76 28.38 3.14
CA GLU A 172 -22.26 27.03 3.46
C GLU A 172 -22.03 26.15 2.22
N ALA A 173 -22.37 26.60 1.01
CA ALA A 173 -22.31 25.79 -0.21
C ALA A 173 -20.91 25.22 -0.48
N HIS A 174 -19.87 26.03 -0.27
CA HIS A 174 -18.48 25.59 -0.47
C HIS A 174 -18.05 24.51 0.53
N GLN A 175 -18.49 24.59 1.78
CA GLN A 175 -18.15 23.62 2.83
C GLN A 175 -18.87 22.28 2.61
N LYS A 176 -20.13 22.32 2.14
CA LYS A 176 -20.93 21.11 1.91
C LYS A 176 -20.62 20.39 0.61
N TRP A 177 -19.95 21.06 -0.34
CA TRP A 177 -19.65 20.49 -1.65
C TRP A 177 -18.82 19.20 -1.59
N GLY A 178 -17.78 19.15 -0.74
CA GLY A 178 -16.97 17.95 -0.57
C GLY A 178 -17.79 16.77 -0.04
N THR A 179 -18.64 17.03 0.95
CA THR A 179 -19.59 16.04 1.50
C THR A 179 -20.60 15.59 0.44
N ALA A 180 -21.12 16.51 -0.39
CA ALA A 180 -22.06 16.16 -1.45
C ALA A 180 -21.45 15.26 -2.52
N VAL A 181 -20.17 15.46 -2.87
CA VAL A 181 -19.43 14.57 -3.79
C VAL A 181 -19.23 13.19 -3.18
N ASN A 182 -18.94 13.11 -1.88
CA ASN A 182 -18.88 11.83 -1.17
C ASN A 182 -20.25 11.15 -1.19
N ASN A 183 -21.31 11.82 -0.74
CA ASN A 183 -22.68 11.29 -0.77
C ASN A 183 -23.11 10.80 -2.16
N LEU A 184 -22.72 11.49 -3.22
CA LEU A 184 -22.94 11.04 -4.59
C LEU A 184 -22.20 9.71 -4.88
N ALA A 185 -20.94 9.60 -4.47
CA ALA A 185 -20.17 8.36 -4.60
C ALA A 185 -20.81 7.22 -3.79
N ASP A 186 -21.27 7.48 -2.56
CA ASP A 186 -22.02 6.53 -1.72
C ASP A 186 -23.22 5.97 -2.49
N LEU A 187 -24.08 6.87 -2.97
CA LEU A 187 -25.30 6.48 -3.66
C LEU A 187 -25.03 5.69 -4.94
N LEU A 188 -24.02 6.09 -5.72
CA LEU A 188 -23.62 5.39 -6.95
C LEU A 188 -23.09 3.98 -6.64
N CYS A 189 -22.15 3.86 -5.69
CA CYS A 189 -21.60 2.58 -5.28
C CYS A 189 -22.68 1.64 -4.72
N GLU A 190 -23.58 2.13 -3.86
CA GLU A 190 -24.70 1.35 -3.32
C GLU A 190 -25.62 0.81 -4.43
N GLN A 191 -25.85 1.60 -5.49
CA GLN A 191 -26.66 1.12 -6.61
C GLN A 191 -25.98 -0.03 -7.36
N TRP A 192 -24.65 -0.07 -7.40
CA TRP A 192 -23.90 -1.09 -8.12
C TRP A 192 -23.58 -2.31 -7.26
N GLU A 193 -23.28 -2.14 -5.97
CA GLU A 193 -23.02 -3.25 -5.03
C GLU A 193 -24.23 -4.18 -4.87
N GLY A 194 -25.45 -3.68 -5.08
CA GLY A 194 -26.69 -4.45 -5.07
C GLY A 194 -27.11 -5.03 -6.43
N THR A 195 -26.32 -4.85 -7.50
CA THR A 195 -26.66 -5.45 -8.81
C THR A 195 -26.35 -6.95 -8.81
N THR A 196 -27.35 -7.76 -9.15
CA THR A 196 -27.19 -9.19 -9.39
C THR A 196 -26.70 -9.43 -10.83
N GLU A 197 -26.30 -10.67 -11.16
CA GLU A 197 -26.04 -11.07 -12.56
C GLU A 197 -27.23 -10.83 -13.52
N GLU A 198 -28.40 -10.42 -13.01
CA GLU A 198 -29.61 -10.17 -13.78
C GLU A 198 -29.76 -8.71 -14.27
N LEU A 199 -29.02 -7.75 -13.67
CA LEU A 199 -29.10 -6.32 -14.00
C LEU A 199 -27.74 -5.74 -14.41
N GLU A 200 -27.65 -5.22 -15.64
CA GLU A 200 -26.46 -4.51 -16.14
C GLU A 200 -26.51 -3.04 -15.69
N PRO A 201 -25.54 -2.52 -14.92
CA PRO A 201 -25.53 -1.12 -14.48
C PRO A 201 -25.12 -0.17 -15.61
N TRP A 202 -25.76 1.00 -15.67
CA TRP A 202 -25.49 2.09 -16.61
C TRP A 202 -25.56 3.44 -15.88
N LEU A 203 -24.70 4.37 -16.24
CA LEU A 203 -24.69 5.72 -15.67
C LEU A 203 -25.01 6.76 -16.76
N ASN A 204 -26.12 7.48 -16.59
CA ASN A 204 -26.52 8.57 -17.45
C ASN A 204 -26.19 9.92 -16.80
N ILE A 205 -25.20 10.62 -17.34
CA ILE A 205 -24.70 11.91 -16.83
C ILE A 205 -25.30 13.12 -17.55
N THR A 206 -26.36 12.93 -18.32
CA THR A 206 -27.00 14.00 -19.12
C THR A 206 -27.71 15.02 -18.23
N GLY A 207 -28.51 14.53 -17.27
CA GLY A 207 -29.25 15.35 -16.33
C GLY A 207 -28.44 15.69 -15.09
N GLY A 208 -28.94 16.61 -14.26
CA GLY A 208 -28.28 16.97 -13.00
C GLY A 208 -27.49 18.28 -13.00
N TYR A 209 -26.92 18.56 -11.84
CA TYR A 209 -26.09 19.74 -11.61
C TYR A 209 -24.74 19.59 -12.32
N LYS A 210 -24.40 20.49 -13.25
CA LYS A 210 -23.21 20.35 -14.12
C LYS A 210 -21.89 20.19 -13.33
N GLY A 211 -21.82 20.67 -12.09
CA GLY A 211 -20.64 20.52 -11.24
C GLY A 211 -20.34 19.08 -10.79
N ILE A 212 -21.33 18.19 -10.74
CA ILE A 212 -21.12 16.78 -10.35
C ILE A 212 -20.78 15.87 -11.54
N THR A 213 -21.09 16.29 -12.77
CA THR A 213 -20.84 15.51 -13.99
C THR A 213 -19.41 14.97 -14.09
N PRO A 214 -18.33 15.75 -13.84
CA PRO A 214 -16.96 15.22 -13.89
C PRO A 214 -16.72 14.10 -12.87
N PHE A 215 -17.28 14.24 -11.66
CA PHE A 215 -17.13 13.25 -10.58
C PHE A 215 -17.91 11.97 -10.88
N SER A 216 -19.18 12.08 -11.29
CA SER A 216 -19.98 10.93 -11.71
C SER A 216 -19.31 10.18 -12.86
N SER A 217 -18.79 10.90 -13.86
CA SER A 217 -18.08 10.31 -15.00
C SER A 217 -16.87 9.51 -14.55
N LEU A 218 -16.05 10.08 -13.66
CA LEU A 218 -14.84 9.43 -13.16
C LEU A 218 -15.18 8.18 -12.34
N ILE A 219 -16.16 8.27 -11.43
CA ILE A 219 -16.62 7.15 -10.59
C ILE A 219 -17.16 6.01 -11.47
N GLY A 220 -17.95 6.32 -12.50
CA GLY A 220 -18.45 5.34 -13.46
C GLY A 220 -17.33 4.65 -14.25
N LEU A 221 -16.36 5.41 -14.78
CA LEU A 221 -15.21 4.87 -15.51
C LEU A 221 -14.33 3.97 -14.63
N LEU A 222 -14.04 4.39 -13.39
CA LEU A 222 -13.27 3.61 -12.41
C LEU A 222 -13.98 2.32 -12.03
N SER A 223 -15.30 2.36 -11.95
CA SER A 223 -16.14 1.19 -11.61
C SER A 223 -16.48 0.32 -12.82
N LYS A 224 -15.92 0.65 -14.00
CA LYS A 224 -16.17 -0.04 -15.28
C LYS A 224 -17.66 -0.09 -15.66
N VAL A 225 -18.43 0.91 -15.26
CA VAL A 225 -19.85 1.07 -15.61
C VAL A 225 -19.95 1.89 -16.90
N PRO A 226 -20.73 1.46 -17.90
CA PRO A 226 -21.02 2.24 -19.09
C PRO A 226 -21.56 3.64 -18.74
N VAL A 227 -20.85 4.69 -19.17
CA VAL A 227 -21.27 6.08 -18.94
C VAL A 227 -21.77 6.69 -20.25
N VAL A 228 -22.97 7.23 -20.22
CA VAL A 228 -23.64 7.83 -21.38
C VAL A 228 -24.05 9.27 -21.14
N TYR A 229 -24.00 10.06 -22.22
CA TYR A 229 -24.29 11.48 -22.22
C TYR A 229 -25.00 11.89 -23.52
N LEU A 230 -26.09 12.65 -23.43
CA LEU A 230 -26.73 13.28 -24.58
C LEU A 230 -26.30 14.75 -24.67
N TYR A 231 -25.55 15.10 -25.71
CA TYR A 231 -25.18 16.49 -25.96
C TYR A 231 -26.40 17.32 -26.37
N GLU A 232 -26.53 18.53 -25.83
CA GLU A 232 -27.72 19.40 -25.99
C GLU A 232 -28.10 19.60 -27.48
N THR A 233 -27.12 19.62 -28.39
CA THR A 233 -27.34 19.77 -29.84
C THR A 233 -27.16 18.48 -30.65
N SER A 234 -27.16 17.30 -30.02
CA SER A 234 -27.12 15.98 -30.68
C SER A 234 -28.41 15.19 -30.44
N ASP A 235 -28.83 14.36 -31.42
CA ASP A 235 -29.83 13.29 -31.23
C ASP A 235 -29.16 11.93 -30.95
N ARG A 236 -27.83 11.88 -31.03
CA ARG A 236 -27.06 10.67 -30.72
C ARG A 236 -26.55 10.70 -29.31
N LEU A 237 -26.77 9.59 -28.61
CA LEU A 237 -26.16 9.31 -27.32
C LEU A 237 -24.66 9.13 -27.51
N ILE A 238 -23.88 9.81 -26.69
CA ILE A 238 -22.43 9.71 -26.63
C ILE A 238 -22.09 8.73 -25.51
N HIS A 239 -21.30 7.71 -25.86
CA HIS A 239 -20.68 6.83 -24.88
C HIS A 239 -19.32 7.38 -24.53
N LEU A 240 -19.05 7.55 -23.25
CA LEU A 240 -17.69 7.84 -22.81
C LEU A 240 -16.86 6.57 -23.05
N PRO A 241 -15.73 6.67 -23.78
CA PRO A 241 -14.90 5.51 -24.04
C PRO A 241 -14.30 5.00 -22.73
N TYR A 242 -14.11 3.68 -22.63
CA TYR A 242 -13.29 3.11 -21.58
C TYR A 242 -11.87 3.63 -21.75
N MET A 243 -11.40 4.38 -20.75
CA MET A 243 -10.04 4.87 -20.68
C MET A 243 -9.26 3.96 -19.72
N PRO A 244 -7.94 3.78 -19.91
CA PRO A 244 -7.07 3.06 -18.98
C PRO A 244 -6.80 3.88 -17.71
N ILE A 245 -7.88 4.34 -17.07
CA ILE A 245 -7.84 5.07 -15.81
C ILE A 245 -7.99 4.04 -14.71
N GLN A 246 -7.06 4.04 -13.78
CA GLN A 246 -7.08 3.18 -12.61
C GLN A 246 -6.76 4.02 -11.38
N PHE A 247 -7.13 3.51 -10.22
CA PHE A 247 -6.63 4.05 -8.97
C PHE A 247 -5.12 3.90 -8.92
N LYS A 248 -4.44 4.90 -8.36
CA LYS A 248 -3.01 4.82 -8.06
C LYS A 248 -2.80 3.96 -6.82
N LEU A 249 -2.99 2.66 -6.98
CA LEU A 249 -2.93 1.71 -5.85
C LEU A 249 -1.54 1.65 -5.21
N LEU A 250 -0.49 1.99 -5.95
CA LEU A 250 0.85 2.15 -5.40
C LEU A 250 0.92 3.32 -4.41
N GLU A 251 0.34 4.47 -4.73
CA GLU A 251 0.28 5.59 -3.78
C GLU A 251 -0.57 5.22 -2.56
N TRP A 252 -1.63 4.41 -2.71
CA TRP A 252 -2.36 3.89 -1.55
C TRP A 252 -1.52 2.93 -0.70
N HIS A 253 -0.75 2.03 -1.34
CA HIS A 253 0.10 1.05 -0.68
C HIS A 253 1.03 1.71 0.35
N GLU A 254 1.62 2.85 -0.02
CA GLU A 254 2.46 3.66 0.87
C GLU A 254 1.75 3.97 2.19
N TYR A 255 0.49 4.39 2.17
CA TYR A 255 -0.23 4.85 3.37
C TYR A 255 -1.09 3.75 4.00
N ALA A 256 -1.10 2.53 3.46
CA ALA A 256 -2.02 1.48 3.87
C ALA A 256 -1.90 1.17 5.37
N HIS A 257 -0.68 1.17 5.92
CA HIS A 257 -0.46 0.95 7.35
C HIS A 257 -0.94 2.12 8.22
N ARG A 258 -0.58 3.37 7.87
CA ARG A 258 -1.08 4.58 8.56
C ARG A 258 -2.61 4.62 8.56
N LEU A 259 -3.24 4.32 7.43
CA LEU A 259 -4.70 4.29 7.30
C LEU A 259 -5.30 3.22 8.20
N LYS A 260 -4.72 2.02 8.27
CA LYS A 260 -5.17 0.98 9.19
C LYS A 260 -5.17 1.47 10.65
N TYR A 261 -4.07 2.10 11.07
CA TYR A 261 -3.97 2.71 12.40
C TYR A 261 -5.03 3.80 12.65
N ILE A 262 -5.26 4.67 11.66
CA ILE A 262 -6.25 5.76 11.73
C ILE A 262 -7.68 5.21 11.82
N LEU A 263 -7.99 4.13 11.09
CA LEU A 263 -9.32 3.51 11.05
C LEU A 263 -9.63 2.67 12.30
N GLU A 264 -8.62 2.16 13.00
CA GLU A 264 -8.78 1.31 14.19
C GLU A 264 -8.92 2.13 15.49
N LEU A 265 -8.33 3.33 15.56
CA LEU A 265 -8.27 4.12 16.79
C LEU A 265 -9.35 5.23 16.89
N PRO A 266 -9.66 5.68 18.13
CA PRO A 266 -10.55 6.82 18.34
C PRO A 266 -10.05 8.08 17.63
N ALA A 267 -10.97 8.82 17.02
CA ALA A 267 -10.69 9.99 16.18
C ALA A 267 -9.83 11.05 16.90
N ASP A 268 -10.08 11.28 18.18
CA ASP A 268 -9.34 12.27 18.96
C ASP A 268 -7.86 11.88 19.18
N LYS A 269 -7.53 10.58 19.14
CA LYS A 269 -6.14 10.08 19.26
C LYS A 269 -5.34 10.17 17.96
N VAL A 270 -6.02 10.29 16.82
CA VAL A 270 -5.40 10.24 15.49
C VAL A 270 -5.58 11.51 14.68
N LYS A 271 -6.25 12.53 15.24
CA LYS A 271 -6.58 13.78 14.55
C LYS A 271 -5.37 14.42 13.86
N GLU A 272 -4.28 14.63 14.59
CA GLU A 272 -3.05 15.24 14.04
C GLU A 272 -2.44 14.39 12.91
N ARG A 273 -2.59 13.06 12.99
CA ARG A 273 -2.12 12.12 11.97
C ARG A 273 -2.99 12.15 10.72
N VAL A 274 -4.30 12.37 10.87
CA VAL A 274 -5.18 12.61 9.71
C VAL A 274 -4.80 13.94 9.04
N GLU A 275 -4.53 14.97 9.84
CA GLU A 275 -4.12 16.29 9.34
C GLU A 275 -2.76 16.27 8.62
N SER A 276 -1.87 15.32 8.96
CA SER A 276 -0.59 15.12 8.27
C SER A 276 -0.69 14.35 6.96
N LEU A 277 -1.80 13.65 6.68
CA LEU A 277 -1.99 12.94 5.42
C LEU A 277 -2.07 13.91 4.24
N PRO A 278 -1.70 13.49 3.02
CA PRO A 278 -2.03 14.23 1.80
C PRO A 278 -3.52 14.56 1.72
N ARG A 279 -3.86 15.78 1.26
CA ARG A 279 -5.27 16.24 1.16
C ARG A 279 -6.19 15.26 0.43
N TRP A 280 -5.69 14.58 -0.59
CA TRP A 280 -6.47 13.60 -1.34
C TRP A 280 -6.86 12.38 -0.48
N LEU A 281 -6.01 11.93 0.44
CA LEU A 281 -6.30 10.87 1.41
C LEU A 281 -7.24 11.33 2.52
N GLN A 282 -7.07 12.57 3.00
CA GLN A 282 -7.99 13.17 3.97
C GLN A 282 -9.42 13.16 3.42
N ASN A 283 -9.60 13.44 2.12
CA ASN A 283 -10.91 13.41 1.47
C ASN A 283 -11.53 12.00 1.34
N LEU A 284 -10.75 10.93 1.56
CA LEU A 284 -11.23 9.55 1.58
C LEU A 284 -11.65 9.09 2.98
N LEU A 285 -11.55 9.97 3.98
CA LEU A 285 -11.91 9.71 5.36
C LEU A 285 -13.06 10.61 5.80
N GLN A 286 -13.93 10.09 6.66
CA GLN A 286 -14.97 10.87 7.34
C GLN A 286 -15.09 10.46 8.80
N ARG A 287 -15.45 11.41 9.68
CA ARG A 287 -15.63 11.12 11.11
C ARG A 287 -17.04 10.55 11.33
N SER A 288 -17.12 9.41 12.01
CA SER A 288 -18.38 8.77 12.43
C SER A 288 -18.19 8.12 13.79
N ASN A 289 -19.12 8.34 14.74
CA ASN A 289 -19.13 7.69 16.07
C ASN A 289 -17.77 7.68 16.80
N ASN A 290 -17.09 8.83 16.82
CA ASN A 290 -15.75 9.01 17.39
C ASN A 290 -14.62 8.16 16.75
N GLN A 291 -14.77 7.74 15.51
CA GLN A 291 -13.73 7.11 14.70
C GLN A 291 -13.67 7.76 13.33
N TYR A 292 -12.56 7.54 12.61
CA TYR A 292 -12.51 7.79 11.18
C TYR A 292 -12.94 6.53 10.44
N ILE A 293 -13.79 6.68 9.43
CA ILE A 293 -14.18 5.62 8.51
C ILE A 293 -13.86 6.03 7.08
N LEU A 294 -13.67 5.06 6.20
CA LEU A 294 -13.49 5.33 4.77
C LEU A 294 -14.81 5.80 4.16
N THR A 295 -14.73 6.86 3.35
CA THR A 295 -15.77 7.19 2.37
C THR A 295 -15.88 6.04 1.37
N PRO A 296 -16.96 5.91 0.60
CA PRO A 296 -17.11 4.81 -0.36
C PRO A 296 -16.09 4.83 -1.47
N LEU A 297 -15.66 6.03 -1.89
CA LEU A 297 -14.49 6.14 -2.77
C LEU A 297 -13.23 5.55 -2.10
N GLY A 298 -13.03 5.84 -0.80
CA GLY A 298 -11.96 5.23 -0.01
C GLY A 298 -12.10 3.70 0.10
N ARG A 299 -13.31 3.17 0.27
CA ARG A 299 -13.59 1.72 0.29
C ARG A 299 -13.36 1.07 -1.06
N ALA A 300 -13.75 1.71 -2.15
CA ALA A 300 -13.52 1.24 -3.52
C ALA A 300 -12.03 1.20 -3.85
N ILE A 301 -11.26 2.23 -3.46
CA ILE A 301 -9.80 2.23 -3.60
C ILE A 301 -9.19 1.11 -2.75
N LYS A 302 -9.62 0.96 -1.48
CA LYS A 302 -9.16 -0.12 -0.60
C LYS A 302 -9.45 -1.49 -1.19
N ALA A 303 -10.65 -1.72 -1.73
CA ALA A 303 -11.01 -3.00 -2.36
C ALA A 303 -10.18 -3.27 -3.63
N GLY A 304 -9.97 -2.25 -4.45
CA GLY A 304 -9.05 -2.32 -5.60
C GLY A 304 -7.62 -2.67 -5.15
N TYR A 305 -7.13 -2.01 -4.10
CA TYR A 305 -5.85 -2.32 -3.49
C TYR A 305 -5.80 -3.75 -2.95
N ASP A 306 -6.76 -4.19 -2.14
CA ASP A 306 -6.79 -5.52 -1.54
C ASP A 306 -6.83 -6.64 -2.60
N SER A 307 -7.52 -6.42 -3.72
CA SER A 307 -7.60 -7.37 -4.85
C SER A 307 -6.33 -7.43 -5.70
N GLU A 308 -5.64 -6.30 -5.90
CA GLU A 308 -4.40 -6.24 -6.69
C GLU A 308 -3.13 -6.25 -5.81
N ARG A 309 -3.25 -6.33 -4.48
CA ARG A 309 -2.13 -6.23 -3.51
C ARG A 309 -0.99 -7.20 -3.82
N ARG A 310 -1.32 -8.38 -4.35
CA ARG A 310 -0.33 -9.41 -4.74
C ARG A 310 0.45 -9.07 -6.02
N ARG A 311 0.02 -8.07 -6.78
CA ARG A 311 0.59 -7.62 -8.07
C ARG A 311 1.18 -6.21 -8.00
N ILE A 312 0.73 -5.40 -7.05
CA ILE A 312 1.40 -4.16 -6.67
C ILE A 312 2.76 -4.56 -6.11
N THR A 313 3.81 -3.79 -6.39
CA THR A 313 5.16 -4.03 -5.83
C THR A 313 5.05 -4.49 -4.39
N GLU A 314 5.79 -5.53 -4.03
CA GLU A 314 5.74 -6.11 -2.67
C GLU A 314 6.29 -5.13 -1.61
N HIS A 315 6.76 -3.96 -2.01
CA HIS A 315 7.45 -3.00 -1.16
C HIS A 315 6.87 -1.59 -1.37
N THR A 316 6.71 -0.88 -0.26
CA THR A 316 6.48 0.57 -0.22
C THR A 316 7.75 1.33 -0.61
N THR A 317 7.71 2.65 -0.79
CA THR A 317 8.92 3.47 -0.96
C THR A 317 9.67 3.62 0.36
N GLY A 318 8.97 3.47 1.50
CA GLY A 318 9.51 3.74 2.83
C GLY A 318 9.78 5.23 3.08
N GLU A 319 9.46 6.12 2.13
CA GLU A 319 9.74 7.55 2.22
C GLU A 319 8.95 8.23 3.34
N GLN A 320 7.88 7.60 3.82
CA GLN A 320 7.06 8.12 4.90
C GLN A 320 7.80 8.27 6.23
N VAL A 321 8.82 7.44 6.47
CA VAL A 321 9.67 7.61 7.66
C VAL A 321 10.41 8.96 7.65
N LEU A 322 10.59 9.56 6.47
CA LEU A 322 11.22 10.87 6.32
C LEU A 322 10.34 12.02 6.85
N ASP A 323 9.03 11.81 7.00
CA ASP A 323 8.13 12.82 7.59
C ASP A 323 8.48 13.09 9.07
N PHE A 324 9.07 12.12 9.77
CA PHE A 324 9.50 12.26 11.15
C PHE A 324 10.80 13.07 11.29
N VAL A 325 11.54 13.29 10.19
CA VAL A 325 12.73 14.14 10.17
C VAL A 325 12.29 15.60 10.01
N LYS A 326 12.11 16.29 11.14
CA LYS A 326 11.62 17.68 11.17
C LYS A 326 12.62 18.68 10.58
N ASP A 327 13.92 18.37 10.63
CA ASP A 327 14.96 19.20 10.02
C ASP A 327 14.99 19.02 8.48
N GLU A 328 14.69 20.10 7.77
CA GLU A 328 14.60 20.12 6.31
C GLU A 328 15.98 19.91 5.62
N THR A 329 17.08 20.27 6.28
CA THR A 329 18.43 20.04 5.74
C THR A 329 18.77 18.55 5.80
N LEU A 330 18.50 17.89 6.92
CA LEU A 330 18.69 16.44 7.07
C LEU A 330 17.76 15.66 6.15
N ARG A 331 16.51 16.09 6.01
CA ARG A 331 15.56 15.50 5.07
C ARG A 331 16.07 15.56 3.62
N ARG A 332 16.61 16.70 3.21
CA ARG A 332 17.21 16.86 1.87
C ARG A 332 18.45 15.98 1.67
N LYS A 333 19.28 15.82 2.71
CA LYS A 333 20.42 14.89 2.68
C LYS A 333 19.95 13.44 2.45
N LEU A 334 18.88 13.01 3.12
CA LEU A 334 18.28 11.67 2.92
C LEU A 334 17.69 11.50 1.52
N LEU A 335 16.88 12.46 1.06
CA LEU A 335 16.30 12.42 -0.28
C LEU A 335 17.37 12.32 -1.37
N ARG A 336 18.45 13.10 -1.25
CA ARG A 336 19.59 13.01 -2.17
C ARG A 336 20.17 11.59 -2.21
N ARG A 337 20.27 10.88 -1.08
CA ARG A 337 20.78 9.51 -1.02
C ARG A 337 19.80 8.48 -1.57
N PHE A 338 18.50 8.70 -1.38
CA PHE A 338 17.45 7.84 -1.96
C PHE A 338 17.35 8.03 -3.48
N GLU A 339 17.53 9.26 -3.98
CA GLU A 339 17.54 9.56 -5.42
C GLU A 339 18.85 9.13 -6.12
N ALA A 340 20.00 9.24 -5.42
CA ALA A 340 21.30 8.88 -5.97
C ALA A 340 21.46 7.36 -6.15
N ARG A 341 21.16 6.86 -7.35
CA ARG A 341 21.60 5.54 -7.86
C ARG A 341 21.11 4.31 -7.07
N HIS A 342 19.99 4.41 -6.36
CA HIS A 342 19.41 3.35 -5.52
C HIS A 342 19.18 2.00 -6.22
N GLN A 343 18.92 1.98 -7.52
CA GLN A 343 18.78 0.73 -8.30
C GLN A 343 20.08 -0.09 -8.40
N PHE A 344 21.23 0.53 -8.06
CA PHE A 344 22.56 -0.07 -8.13
C PHE A 344 23.20 -0.26 -6.75
N LEU A 345 22.46 -0.07 -5.66
CA LEU A 345 23.02 -0.10 -4.30
C LEU A 345 23.72 -1.44 -3.99
N LEU A 346 23.17 -2.55 -4.52
CA LEU A 346 23.75 -3.89 -4.46
C LEU A 346 24.38 -4.35 -5.77
N GLU A 347 24.77 -3.43 -6.66
CA GLU A 347 25.53 -3.82 -7.85
C GLU A 347 26.83 -4.53 -7.42
N GLY A 348 27.01 -5.76 -7.93
CA GLY A 348 28.09 -6.65 -7.50
C GLY A 348 27.77 -7.52 -6.28
N ASN A 349 26.49 -7.71 -5.93
CA ASN A 349 26.05 -8.69 -4.92
C ASN A 349 26.76 -10.05 -5.14
N GLN A 350 27.49 -10.53 -4.14
CA GLN A 350 28.20 -11.81 -4.17
C GLN A 350 27.38 -12.98 -3.62
N ILE A 351 26.18 -12.71 -3.11
CA ILE A 351 25.24 -13.73 -2.60
C ILE A 351 23.86 -13.65 -3.29
N PRO A 352 23.76 -13.52 -4.63
CA PRO A 352 22.50 -13.39 -5.34
C PRO A 352 21.59 -14.64 -5.24
N GLU A 353 22.11 -15.75 -4.74
CA GLU A 353 21.37 -16.98 -4.47
C GLU A 353 20.57 -16.96 -3.16
N THR A 354 20.65 -15.88 -2.38
CA THR A 354 19.86 -15.67 -1.15
C THR A 354 18.56 -14.91 -1.45
N VAL A 355 17.70 -14.73 -0.44
CA VAL A 355 16.50 -13.89 -0.56
C VAL A 355 16.86 -12.41 -0.81
N ASP A 356 15.88 -11.57 -1.13
CA ASP A 356 16.16 -10.14 -1.35
C ASP A 356 16.80 -9.48 -0.11
N HIS A 357 17.97 -8.88 -0.34
CA HIS A 357 18.76 -8.06 0.58
C HIS A 357 18.91 -6.61 0.07
N GLY A 358 18.28 -6.31 -1.08
CA GLY A 358 18.47 -5.05 -1.78
C GLY A 358 17.47 -3.99 -1.40
N ARG A 359 17.10 -3.20 -2.40
CA ARG A 359 16.19 -2.06 -2.23
C ARG A 359 14.89 -2.47 -1.56
N GLY A 360 14.30 -3.61 -1.96
CA GLY A 360 13.03 -4.07 -1.42
C GLY A 360 13.10 -4.31 0.09
N HIS A 361 14.15 -4.99 0.53
CA HIS A 361 14.45 -5.18 1.96
C HIS A 361 14.62 -3.86 2.70
N ALA A 362 15.49 -2.97 2.23
CA ALA A 362 15.67 -1.66 2.88
C ALA A 362 14.36 -0.88 3.00
N GLN A 363 13.52 -0.88 1.95
CA GLN A 363 12.23 -0.21 1.96
C GLN A 363 11.25 -0.79 2.99
N ARG A 364 11.18 -2.11 3.13
CA ARG A 364 10.37 -2.76 4.16
C ARG A 364 10.88 -2.45 5.57
N LEU A 365 12.19 -2.35 5.76
CA LEU A 365 12.77 -1.92 7.03
C LEU A 365 12.35 -0.48 7.38
N LEU A 366 12.29 0.42 6.40
CA LEU A 366 11.77 1.78 6.62
C LEU A 366 10.28 1.76 6.99
N GLU A 367 9.49 0.86 6.40
CA GLU A 367 8.10 0.65 6.79
C GLU A 367 8.00 0.14 8.24
N PHE A 368 8.73 -0.90 8.64
CA PHE A 368 8.76 -1.38 10.02
C PHE A 368 9.24 -0.31 11.00
N ALA A 369 10.23 0.49 10.62
CA ALA A 369 10.69 1.62 11.40
C ALA A 369 9.56 2.62 11.64
N GLU A 370 8.80 2.96 10.61
CA GLU A 370 7.60 3.78 10.77
C GLU A 370 6.58 3.14 11.72
N GLN A 371 6.25 1.85 11.56
CA GLN A 371 5.28 1.16 12.41
C GLN A 371 5.69 1.17 13.89
N LEU A 372 7.00 1.08 14.16
CA LEU A 372 7.57 1.13 15.49
C LEU A 372 7.62 2.56 16.05
N LEU A 373 8.08 3.54 15.26
CA LEU A 373 8.30 4.92 15.71
C LEU A 373 6.99 5.69 15.87
N LEU A 374 6.01 5.44 15.00
CA LEU A 374 4.75 6.16 14.99
C LEU A 374 4.04 6.08 16.36
N PRO A 375 3.94 4.94 17.06
CA PRO A 375 3.39 4.89 18.41
C PRO A 375 4.32 5.37 19.54
N LEU A 376 5.63 5.40 19.31
CA LEU A 376 6.60 5.93 20.30
C LEU A 376 6.49 7.45 20.42
N GLY A 377 6.11 8.12 19.34
CA GLY A 377 5.85 9.56 19.27
C GLY A 377 7.03 10.34 18.70
N ASP A 378 6.75 11.53 18.18
CA ASP A 378 7.68 12.34 17.39
C ASP A 378 8.91 12.86 18.16
N ASP A 379 8.90 12.75 19.49
CA ASP A 379 9.99 13.20 20.35
C ASP A 379 10.85 12.03 20.87
N PHE A 380 10.54 10.79 20.48
CA PHE A 380 11.30 9.61 20.92
C PHE A 380 12.74 9.60 20.40
N LEU A 381 12.94 9.99 19.13
CA LEU A 381 14.24 10.22 18.51
C LEU A 381 14.36 11.69 18.09
N THR A 382 15.56 12.26 18.20
CA THR A 382 15.81 13.58 17.59
C THR A 382 15.83 13.47 16.06
N SER A 383 15.78 14.60 15.35
CA SER A 383 15.89 14.60 13.88
C SER A 383 17.24 14.03 13.41
N GLU A 384 18.31 14.27 14.16
CA GLU A 384 19.64 13.73 13.91
C GLU A 384 19.73 12.22 14.15
N GLU A 385 19.15 11.74 15.25
CA GLU A 385 19.11 10.30 15.55
C GLU A 385 18.29 9.53 14.51
N LEU A 386 17.13 10.08 14.12
CA LEU A 386 16.31 9.50 13.08
C LEU A 386 17.01 9.52 11.72
N TYR A 387 17.69 10.63 11.40
CA TYR A 387 18.52 10.74 10.20
C TYR A 387 19.58 9.64 10.16
N LEU A 388 20.30 9.39 11.26
CA LEU A 388 21.28 8.31 11.35
C LEU A 388 20.63 6.93 11.21
N LEU A 389 19.52 6.68 11.92
CA LEU A 389 18.79 5.41 11.86
C LEU A 389 18.33 5.08 10.44
N VAL A 390 17.72 6.04 9.73
CA VAL A 390 17.26 5.85 8.35
C VAL A 390 18.41 5.51 7.41
N ASN A 391 19.57 6.18 7.54
CA ASN A 391 20.76 5.80 6.77
C ASN A 391 21.25 4.39 7.12
N CYS A 392 21.22 4.01 8.39
CA CYS A 392 21.64 2.67 8.81
C CYS A 392 20.72 1.59 8.23
N LEU A 393 19.40 1.75 8.35
CA LEU A 393 18.41 0.84 7.75
C LEU A 393 18.64 0.68 6.24
N TRP A 394 18.95 1.79 5.55
CA TRP A 394 19.18 1.79 4.12
C TRP A 394 20.52 1.15 3.69
N LEU A 395 21.56 1.23 4.52
CA LEU A 395 22.94 0.92 4.12
C LEU A 395 23.55 -0.30 4.83
N HIS A 396 22.87 -0.91 5.80
CA HIS A 396 23.48 -1.96 6.63
C HIS A 396 23.94 -3.19 5.83
N ASP A 397 23.26 -3.54 4.73
CA ASP A 397 23.49 -4.76 3.95
C ASP A 397 24.36 -4.55 2.68
N ILE A 398 24.93 -3.36 2.46
CA ILE A 398 25.74 -3.08 1.26
C ILE A 398 27.04 -3.92 1.19
N GLY A 399 27.50 -4.48 2.31
CA GLY A 399 28.61 -5.40 2.40
C GLY A 399 28.37 -6.73 1.66
N CYS A 400 27.12 -7.06 1.32
CA CYS A 400 26.78 -8.21 0.47
C CYS A 400 27.38 -8.12 -0.95
N ALA A 401 27.75 -6.91 -1.40
CA ALA A 401 28.53 -6.71 -2.62
C ALA A 401 30.01 -7.12 -2.49
N GLY A 402 30.41 -7.68 -1.34
CA GLY A 402 31.75 -8.18 -1.07
C GLY A 402 32.80 -7.08 -0.92
N GLY A 403 34.05 -7.52 -0.79
CA GLY A 403 35.20 -6.63 -0.64
C GLY A 403 36.40 -7.33 -0.02
N SER A 404 37.21 -6.56 0.70
CA SER A 404 38.37 -7.06 1.42
C SER A 404 38.37 -6.49 2.84
N LEU A 405 38.92 -7.25 3.79
CA LEU A 405 39.10 -6.82 5.17
C LEU A 405 40.60 -6.66 5.47
N SER A 406 40.95 -5.61 6.19
CA SER A 406 42.31 -5.44 6.71
C SER A 406 42.44 -6.23 8.01
N ILE A 407 43.25 -7.28 8.01
CA ILE A 407 43.51 -8.15 9.17
C ILE A 407 45.03 -8.27 9.31
N ASP A 408 45.58 -7.93 10.48
CA ASP A 408 47.03 -7.93 10.74
C ASP A 408 47.85 -7.20 9.66
N ASP A 409 47.42 -5.98 9.30
CA ASP A 409 47.99 -5.14 8.22
C ASP A 409 47.97 -5.76 6.81
N GLN A 410 47.23 -6.86 6.62
CA GLN A 410 47.05 -7.53 5.33
C GLN A 410 45.64 -7.32 4.82
N ASN A 411 45.53 -6.97 3.53
CA ASN A 411 44.25 -6.84 2.87
C ASN A 411 43.77 -8.19 2.35
N ILE A 412 42.83 -8.81 3.05
CA ILE A 412 42.32 -10.16 2.77
C ILE A 412 41.05 -10.05 1.91
N PRO A 413 41.06 -10.49 0.64
CA PRO A 413 39.86 -10.51 -0.19
C PRO A 413 38.87 -11.56 0.33
N ILE A 414 37.60 -11.16 0.46
CA ILE A 414 36.50 -12.05 0.83
C ILE A 414 35.75 -12.42 -0.45
N THR A 415 35.85 -13.70 -0.82
CA THR A 415 35.33 -14.24 -2.10
C THR A 415 34.37 -15.40 -1.91
N SER A 416 34.38 -16.05 -0.74
CA SER A 416 33.39 -17.05 -0.37
C SER A 416 32.03 -16.38 -0.13
N PRO A 417 30.93 -16.86 -0.77
CA PRO A 417 29.59 -16.31 -0.53
C PRO A 417 29.14 -16.50 0.93
N ASP A 418 29.55 -17.61 1.55
CA ASP A 418 29.26 -17.93 2.94
C ASP A 418 29.98 -16.97 3.91
N LEU A 419 31.27 -16.70 3.67
CA LEU A 419 32.02 -15.68 4.42
C LEU A 419 31.48 -14.27 4.15
N THR A 420 31.17 -13.92 2.90
CA THR A 420 30.53 -12.63 2.59
C THR A 420 29.24 -12.45 3.36
N ARG A 421 28.38 -13.48 3.42
CA ARG A 421 27.15 -13.43 4.23
C ARG A 421 27.44 -13.34 5.73
N ARG A 422 28.46 -14.01 6.27
CA ARG A 422 28.85 -13.87 7.70
C ARG A 422 29.46 -12.51 8.04
N LEU A 423 30.16 -11.88 7.10
CA LEU A 423 30.98 -10.69 7.34
C LEU A 423 30.41 -9.41 6.71
N HIS A 424 29.21 -9.45 6.12
CA HIS A 424 28.64 -8.30 5.40
C HIS A 424 28.59 -7.03 6.27
N ASN A 425 28.36 -7.12 7.58
CA ASN A 425 28.39 -5.99 8.50
C ASN A 425 29.79 -5.32 8.60
N LEU A 426 30.86 -6.12 8.66
CA LEU A 426 32.24 -5.60 8.64
C LEU A 426 32.58 -5.03 7.25
N LEU A 427 32.13 -5.69 6.18
CA LEU A 427 32.32 -5.23 4.81
C LEU A 427 31.55 -3.91 4.55
N THR A 428 30.36 -3.74 5.13
CA THR A 428 29.60 -2.49 5.09
C THR A 428 30.41 -1.34 5.68
N GLU A 429 31.02 -1.53 6.85
CA GLU A 429 31.90 -0.52 7.46
C GLU A 429 33.03 -0.10 6.50
N VAL A 430 33.74 -1.07 5.94
CA VAL A 430 34.85 -0.83 5.00
C VAL A 430 34.37 -0.09 3.75
N ARG A 431 33.23 -0.49 3.19
CA ARG A 431 32.68 0.11 1.96
C ARG A 431 32.27 1.56 2.18
N LEU A 432 31.63 1.89 3.30
CA LEU A 432 31.26 3.27 3.63
C LEU A 432 32.51 4.14 3.78
N LYS A 433 33.54 3.64 4.46
CA LYS A 433 34.78 4.40 4.70
C LYS A 433 35.60 4.61 3.43
N ASN A 434 35.69 3.60 2.55
CA ASN A 434 36.54 3.64 1.36
C ASN A 434 35.89 4.27 0.12
N HIS A 435 34.55 4.23 0.01
CA HIS A 435 33.81 4.73 -1.14
C HIS A 435 32.58 5.56 -0.74
N PRO A 436 32.73 6.60 0.12
CA PRO A 436 31.61 7.40 0.62
C PRO A 436 30.76 8.01 -0.50
N GLU A 437 31.38 8.41 -1.61
CA GLU A 437 30.74 9.02 -2.76
C GLU A 437 29.75 8.07 -3.47
N LYS A 438 29.99 6.75 -3.41
CA LYS A 438 29.08 5.75 -4.00
C LYS A 438 27.76 5.67 -3.26
N TYR A 439 27.75 6.06 -1.98
CA TYR A 439 26.57 5.99 -1.11
C TYR A 439 26.03 7.40 -0.79
N GLY A 440 26.42 8.41 -1.58
CA GLY A 440 25.88 9.75 -1.50
C GLY A 440 26.32 10.57 -0.28
N PHE A 441 27.47 10.23 0.31
CA PHE A 441 28.13 11.06 1.32
C PHE A 441 29.08 12.08 0.67
N SER A 442 28.99 13.31 1.14
CA SER A 442 29.90 14.41 0.79
C SER A 442 31.10 14.45 1.75
N THR A 443 32.16 15.17 1.38
CA THR A 443 33.42 15.20 2.15
C THR A 443 33.28 15.79 3.55
N ASP A 444 32.29 16.67 3.75
CA ASP A 444 31.91 17.31 5.01
C ASP A 444 31.08 16.39 5.94
N GLU A 445 30.63 15.23 5.46
CA GLU A 445 29.77 14.30 6.21
C GLU A 445 30.55 13.13 6.84
N THR A 446 31.85 13.34 7.11
CA THR A 446 32.77 12.27 7.55
C THR A 446 32.39 11.70 8.92
N GLU A 447 32.06 12.55 9.91
CA GLU A 447 31.65 12.09 11.25
C GLU A 447 30.33 11.33 11.21
N GLU A 448 29.33 11.86 10.49
CA GLU A 448 28.03 11.21 10.28
C GLU A 448 28.20 9.82 9.66
N ARG A 449 28.99 9.73 8.58
CA ARG A 449 29.29 8.48 7.87
C ARG A 449 29.98 7.47 8.77
N ASP A 450 30.98 7.88 9.56
CA ASP A 450 31.75 6.97 10.41
C ASP A 450 30.89 6.41 11.55
N LEU A 451 29.97 7.21 12.08
CA LEU A 451 29.00 6.73 13.06
C LEU A 451 28.00 5.75 12.42
N ILE A 452 27.48 6.05 11.23
CA ILE A 452 26.61 5.12 10.47
C ILE A 452 27.34 3.80 10.21
N ALA A 453 28.59 3.86 9.73
CA ALA A 453 29.42 2.69 9.49
C ALA A 453 29.64 1.86 10.75
N THR A 454 29.84 2.52 11.90
CA THR A 454 29.97 1.87 13.20
C THR A 454 28.67 1.21 13.62
N ILE A 455 27.52 1.90 13.54
CA ILE A 455 26.22 1.32 13.88
C ILE A 455 25.93 0.09 13.01
N CYS A 456 26.16 0.19 11.68
CA CYS A 456 25.98 -0.92 10.75
C CYS A 456 26.93 -2.09 11.05
N LYS A 457 28.18 -1.84 11.44
CA LYS A 457 29.13 -2.89 11.87
C LYS A 457 28.55 -3.74 13.01
N TYR A 458 27.86 -3.10 13.95
CA TYR A 458 27.26 -3.75 15.11
C TYR A 458 25.80 -4.18 14.91
N ASN A 459 25.26 -4.18 13.68
CA ASN A 459 23.87 -4.54 13.44
C ASN A 459 23.58 -6.04 13.67
N ARG A 460 24.58 -6.93 13.59
CA ARG A 460 24.35 -8.38 13.75
C ARG A 460 24.21 -8.81 15.21
N ARG A 461 23.35 -9.80 15.48
CA ARG A 461 23.16 -10.39 16.81
C ARG A 461 24.46 -10.78 17.52
N GLY A 462 25.39 -11.43 16.82
CA GLY A 462 26.68 -11.87 17.38
C GLY A 462 27.69 -10.75 17.68
N MET A 463 27.41 -9.50 17.30
CA MET A 463 28.26 -8.36 17.64
C MET A 463 27.94 -7.85 19.06
N PRO A 464 28.93 -7.40 19.84
CA PRO A 464 28.68 -7.02 21.21
C PRO A 464 27.90 -5.71 21.33
N LEU A 465 26.66 -5.81 21.79
CA LEU A 465 25.83 -4.65 22.13
C LEU A 465 26.09 -4.22 23.58
N CYS A 466 26.29 -5.22 24.46
CA CYS A 466 26.58 -5.09 25.90
C CYS A 466 27.85 -5.90 26.26
N LYS A 467 28.35 -5.76 27.49
CA LYS A 467 29.69 -6.24 27.92
C LYS A 467 29.92 -7.76 27.88
N ASP A 468 28.87 -8.56 27.70
CA ASP A 468 28.94 -10.03 27.86
C ASP A 468 29.00 -10.79 26.53
N ASP A 469 28.94 -10.08 25.41
CA ASP A 469 28.98 -10.66 24.06
C ASP A 469 30.38 -10.54 23.45
N ALA A 470 30.71 -11.43 22.50
CA ALA A 470 31.89 -11.29 21.65
C ALA A 470 31.63 -11.89 20.27
N PHE A 471 32.06 -11.17 19.24
CA PHE A 471 32.11 -11.68 17.88
C PHE A 471 33.46 -12.37 17.66
N GLU A 472 33.45 -13.62 17.21
CA GLU A 472 34.63 -14.39 16.86
C GLU A 472 34.42 -15.10 15.52
N GLU A 473 35.36 -14.95 14.58
CA GLU A 473 35.29 -15.61 13.28
C GLU A 473 36.69 -16.02 12.79
N ASN A 474 36.76 -17.15 12.07
CA ASN A 474 37.98 -17.56 11.37
C ASN A 474 37.88 -17.21 9.87
N ILE A 475 38.75 -16.31 9.42
CA ILE A 475 38.79 -15.85 8.04
C ILE A 475 40.05 -16.39 7.40
N TYR A 476 39.96 -17.45 6.59
CA TYR A 476 41.12 -18.04 5.90
C TYR A 476 42.32 -18.36 6.80
N GLY A 477 42.07 -18.71 8.07
CA GLY A 477 43.10 -18.97 9.08
C GLY A 477 43.45 -17.79 10.00
N TYR A 478 42.96 -16.58 9.74
CA TYR A 478 43.04 -15.45 10.67
C TYR A 478 41.93 -15.51 11.71
N GLU A 479 42.25 -15.25 12.97
CA GLU A 479 41.25 -15.14 14.04
C GLU A 479 40.87 -13.68 14.23
N VAL A 480 39.61 -13.34 13.97
CA VAL A 480 39.06 -12.00 14.19
C VAL A 480 38.16 -12.04 15.40
N LYS A 481 38.47 -11.23 16.41
CA LYS A 481 37.70 -11.09 17.63
C LYS A 481 37.34 -9.63 17.90
N ILE A 482 36.06 -9.36 18.15
CA ILE A 482 35.54 -8.06 18.58
C ILE A 482 34.76 -8.30 19.87
N SER A 483 35.29 -7.81 20.98
CA SER A 483 34.71 -7.96 22.33
C SER A 483 34.28 -6.65 22.97
N ASP A 484 34.73 -5.51 22.44
CA ASP A 484 34.34 -4.22 22.98
C ASP A 484 32.90 -3.91 22.54
N PRO A 485 31.97 -3.63 23.48
CA PRO A 485 30.61 -3.28 23.13
C PRO A 485 30.57 -1.92 22.44
N ILE A 486 29.55 -1.70 21.61
CA ILE A 486 29.31 -0.38 21.02
C ILE A 486 29.15 0.69 22.11
N GLU A 487 29.69 1.87 21.85
CA GLU A 487 29.59 3.02 22.75
C GLU A 487 28.11 3.35 23.03
N GLU A 488 27.82 3.73 24.28
CA GLU A 488 26.45 4.09 24.68
C GLU A 488 25.97 5.35 23.96
N THR A 489 26.82 6.38 23.98
CA THR A 489 26.57 7.67 23.35
C THR A 489 27.81 8.18 22.64
N THR A 490 27.62 8.83 21.49
CA THR A 490 28.68 9.48 20.73
C THR A 490 28.33 10.96 20.51
N HIS A 491 29.31 11.84 20.69
CA HIS A 491 29.16 13.28 20.43
C HIS A 491 29.76 13.64 19.08
N LEU A 492 29.01 14.33 18.24
CA LEU A 492 29.45 14.73 16.90
C LEU A 492 28.71 15.98 16.39
N SER A 493 29.23 16.56 15.31
CA SER A 493 28.59 17.68 14.62
C SER A 493 27.77 17.19 13.42
N ILE A 494 26.45 17.43 13.43
CA ILE A 494 25.54 17.07 12.32
C ILE A 494 24.84 18.33 11.84
N ALA A 495 25.04 18.70 10.57
CA ALA A 495 24.51 19.95 9.99
C ALA A 495 24.74 21.18 10.90
N ASP A 496 25.98 21.34 11.39
CA ASP A 496 26.43 22.39 12.32
C ASP A 496 25.84 22.34 13.75
N ASN A 497 25.01 21.35 14.06
CA ASN A 497 24.50 21.11 15.41
C ASN A 497 25.42 20.15 16.17
N GLN A 498 25.83 20.55 17.38
CA GLN A 498 26.49 19.64 18.32
C GLN A 498 25.44 18.74 18.97
N VAL A 499 25.53 17.44 18.71
CA VAL A 499 24.54 16.47 19.17
C VAL A 499 25.16 15.34 19.96
N CYS A 500 24.43 14.87 20.96
CA CYS A 500 24.71 13.63 21.67
C CYS A 500 23.77 12.56 21.10
N VAL A 501 24.33 11.56 20.43
CA VAL A 501 23.57 10.49 19.80
C VAL A 501 23.60 9.27 20.70
N ARG A 502 22.43 8.66 20.94
CA ARG A 502 22.30 7.39 21.68
C ARG A 502 22.64 6.21 20.77
N THR A 503 23.92 6.03 20.49
CA THR A 503 24.43 5.04 19.53
C THR A 503 23.93 3.62 19.82
N ARG A 504 23.96 3.18 21.08
CA ARG A 504 23.47 1.84 21.47
C ARG A 504 21.97 1.66 21.21
N LEU A 505 21.17 2.70 21.44
CA LEU A 505 19.74 2.70 21.12
C LEU A 505 19.52 2.54 19.61
N LEU A 506 20.23 3.30 18.78
CA LEU A 506 20.09 3.20 17.31
C LEU A 506 20.48 1.81 16.80
N THR A 507 21.54 1.22 17.32
CA THR A 507 21.94 -0.16 17.00
C THR A 507 20.90 -1.19 17.44
N ALA A 508 20.31 -1.01 18.62
CA ALA A 508 19.24 -1.88 19.10
C ALA A 508 17.98 -1.77 18.22
N LEU A 509 17.57 -0.56 17.84
CA LEU A 509 16.44 -0.33 16.94
C LEU A 509 16.69 -0.96 15.56
N LEU A 510 17.89 -0.78 15.00
CA LEU A 510 18.27 -1.41 13.72
C LEU A 510 18.13 -2.93 13.81
N ARG A 511 18.65 -3.57 14.87
CA ARG A 511 18.54 -5.02 15.10
C ARG A 511 17.09 -5.49 15.16
N VAL A 512 16.27 -4.79 15.95
CA VAL A 512 14.84 -5.15 16.13
C VAL A 512 14.07 -5.00 14.83
N ILE A 513 14.28 -3.90 14.11
CA ILE A 513 13.59 -3.62 12.84
C ILE A 513 14.00 -4.63 11.77
N ASP A 514 15.30 -4.91 11.64
CA ASP A 514 15.83 -5.90 10.68
C ASP A 514 15.26 -7.30 10.93
N ALA A 515 15.20 -7.73 12.19
CA ALA A 515 14.64 -9.01 12.59
C ALA A 515 13.12 -9.15 12.31
N CYS A 516 12.38 -8.05 12.10
CA CYS A 516 10.96 -8.11 11.77
C CYS A 516 10.70 -8.54 10.30
N ASP A 517 11.70 -8.44 9.40
CA ASP A 517 11.53 -8.74 7.97
C ASP A 517 11.80 -10.21 7.61
N GLU A 518 10.91 -11.10 8.05
CA GLU A 518 11.01 -12.56 7.87
C GLU A 518 9.90 -13.15 6.98
N GLN A 519 9.44 -12.40 5.97
CA GLN A 519 8.23 -12.73 5.18
C GLN A 519 8.49 -13.22 3.74
N ARG A 520 7.49 -13.87 3.13
CA ARG A 520 7.52 -14.53 1.81
C ARG A 520 7.93 -13.60 0.69
N ALA A 521 7.60 -12.32 0.77
CA ALA A 521 8.01 -11.31 -0.21
C ALA A 521 9.53 -11.32 -0.45
N ARG A 522 10.34 -11.62 0.58
CA ARG A 522 11.80 -11.76 0.42
C ARG A 522 12.20 -12.86 -0.55
N ALA A 523 11.43 -13.94 -0.59
CA ALA A 523 11.69 -15.12 -1.39
C ALA A 523 11.21 -14.98 -2.86
N GLY A 524 10.45 -13.92 -3.17
CA GLY A 524 9.87 -13.68 -4.49
C GLY A 524 8.78 -14.70 -4.88
N THR A 525 8.30 -14.60 -6.13
CA THR A 525 7.20 -15.44 -6.65
C THR A 525 7.60 -16.91 -6.78
N GLU A 526 6.62 -17.81 -6.88
CA GLU A 526 6.90 -19.25 -7.08
C GLU A 526 7.65 -19.51 -8.39
N GLU A 527 7.35 -18.74 -9.44
CA GLU A 527 8.08 -18.80 -10.71
C GLU A 527 9.53 -18.35 -10.55
N TYR A 528 9.78 -17.25 -9.84
CA TYR A 528 11.14 -16.80 -9.53
C TYR A 528 11.91 -17.87 -8.77
N GLN A 529 11.32 -18.42 -7.71
CA GLN A 529 11.95 -19.47 -6.91
C GLN A 529 12.25 -20.72 -7.74
N ALA A 530 11.34 -21.16 -8.61
CA ALA A 530 11.56 -22.31 -9.47
C ALA A 530 12.76 -22.11 -10.42
N ILE A 531 12.86 -20.92 -11.03
CA ILE A 531 14.02 -20.56 -11.87
C ILE A 531 15.28 -20.49 -11.02
N ARG A 532 15.23 -19.79 -9.87
CA ARG A 532 16.38 -19.60 -8.98
C ARG A 532 16.95 -20.92 -8.49
N ARG A 533 16.10 -21.89 -8.11
CA ARG A 533 16.52 -23.24 -7.72
C ARG A 533 17.31 -23.95 -8.82
N GLY A 534 16.83 -23.86 -10.07
CA GLY A 534 17.52 -24.41 -11.23
C GLY A 534 18.93 -23.84 -11.40
N VAL A 535 19.04 -22.51 -11.44
CA VAL A 535 20.32 -21.82 -11.62
C VAL A 535 21.26 -22.07 -10.43
N THR A 536 20.75 -22.07 -9.20
CA THR A 536 21.56 -22.31 -7.98
C THR A 536 22.16 -23.72 -7.99
N LYS A 537 21.40 -24.72 -8.46
CA LYS A 537 21.90 -26.09 -8.61
C LYS A 537 23.01 -26.20 -9.67
N GLU A 538 22.86 -25.51 -10.80
CA GLU A 538 23.91 -25.46 -11.83
C GLU A 538 25.17 -24.74 -11.34
N GLU A 539 25.03 -23.65 -10.57
CA GLU A 539 26.14 -22.93 -9.95
C GLU A 539 26.86 -23.75 -8.89
N ALA A 540 26.12 -24.48 -8.05
CA ALA A 540 26.68 -25.43 -7.08
C ALA A 540 27.48 -26.54 -7.79
N GLY A 541 26.92 -27.14 -8.85
CA GLY A 541 27.61 -28.14 -9.65
C GLY A 541 28.92 -27.63 -10.26
N ARG A 542 28.93 -26.42 -10.83
CA ARG A 542 30.14 -25.78 -11.35
C ARG A 542 31.18 -25.48 -10.26
N ALA A 543 30.75 -25.04 -9.08
CA ALA A 543 31.64 -24.82 -7.95
C ALA A 543 32.28 -26.14 -7.49
N GLU A 544 31.51 -27.23 -7.42
CA GLU A 544 31.97 -28.56 -7.04
C GLU A 544 32.96 -29.17 -8.06
N GLU A 545 32.72 -29.00 -9.36
CA GLU A 545 33.67 -29.41 -10.40
C GLU A 545 35.01 -28.67 -10.28
N ARG A 546 34.95 -27.36 -10.06
CA ARG A 546 36.15 -26.54 -9.82
C ARG A 546 36.85 -26.94 -8.53
N ARG A 547 36.10 -27.26 -7.46
CA ARG A 547 36.64 -27.75 -6.19
C ARG A 547 37.45 -29.02 -6.40
N LYS A 548 36.92 -29.99 -7.16
CA LYS A 548 37.62 -31.24 -7.50
C LYS A 548 38.91 -30.99 -8.29
N LEU A 549 38.92 -30.03 -9.20
CA LEU A 549 40.13 -29.62 -9.91
C LEU A 549 41.14 -29.00 -8.94
N MET A 550 40.68 -28.10 -8.07
CA MET A 550 41.54 -27.44 -7.09
C MET A 550 42.12 -28.42 -6.07
N LYS A 551 41.38 -29.47 -5.67
CA LYS A 551 41.89 -30.57 -4.83
C LYS A 551 43.16 -31.16 -5.44
N LYS A 552 43.11 -31.54 -6.73
CA LYS A 552 44.26 -32.12 -7.45
C LYS A 552 45.46 -31.17 -7.50
N ILE A 553 45.20 -29.87 -7.63
CA ILE A 553 46.25 -28.85 -7.62
C ILE A 553 46.88 -28.75 -6.21
N ALA A 554 46.06 -28.69 -5.17
CA ALA A 554 46.52 -28.68 -3.78
C ALA A 554 47.31 -29.93 -3.42
N ASP A 555 46.88 -31.13 -3.85
CA ASP A 555 47.60 -32.39 -3.63
C ASP A 555 49.01 -32.36 -4.26
N ASN A 556 49.15 -31.78 -5.46
CA ASN A 556 50.44 -31.63 -6.12
C ASN A 556 51.37 -30.67 -5.36
N PHE A 557 50.85 -29.53 -4.89
CA PHE A 557 51.64 -28.59 -4.10
C PHE A 557 51.99 -29.14 -2.72
N ALA A 558 51.10 -29.92 -2.10
CA ALA A 558 51.35 -30.59 -0.84
C ALA A 558 52.48 -31.63 -0.95
N ALA A 559 52.47 -32.42 -2.02
CA ALA A 559 53.57 -33.35 -2.30
C ALA A 559 54.90 -32.60 -2.51
N ALA A 560 54.90 -31.49 -3.25
CA ALA A 560 56.09 -30.66 -3.45
C ALA A 560 56.60 -30.01 -2.15
N ALA A 561 55.69 -29.58 -1.29
CA ALA A 561 55.97 -29.00 0.02
C ALA A 561 56.25 -30.05 1.12
N SER A 562 56.24 -31.35 0.79
CA SER A 562 56.35 -32.46 1.75
C SER A 562 55.35 -32.33 2.93
N THR A 563 54.18 -31.76 2.66
CA THR A 563 53.11 -31.53 3.63
C THR A 563 52.04 -32.60 3.47
N SER A 564 51.63 -33.24 4.56
CA SER A 564 50.50 -34.18 4.53
C SER A 564 49.20 -33.39 4.62
N LEU A 565 48.29 -33.59 3.66
CA LEU A 565 46.93 -33.07 3.74
C LEU A 565 46.01 -34.07 4.44
N PRO A 566 45.04 -33.60 5.24
CA PRO A 566 43.95 -34.44 5.73
C PRO A 566 43.05 -34.89 4.58
N ASP A 567 42.10 -35.80 4.83
CA ASP A 567 41.11 -36.13 3.82
C ASP A 567 40.23 -34.90 3.55
N MET A 568 40.34 -34.33 2.35
CA MET A 568 39.80 -33.00 2.02
C MET A 568 38.27 -32.99 1.84
N ASP A 569 37.57 -34.06 2.20
CA ASP A 569 36.12 -34.16 2.06
C ASP A 569 35.35 -33.64 3.29
N GLY A 570 36.05 -32.99 4.25
CA GLY A 570 35.48 -32.40 5.48
C GLY A 570 36.01 -30.99 5.83
N LYS A 571 35.93 -30.56 7.10
CA LYS A 571 36.41 -29.23 7.57
C LYS A 571 37.89 -29.20 7.98
N ASP A 572 38.55 -30.36 8.04
CA ASP A 572 39.88 -30.55 8.62
C ASP A 572 41.00 -29.79 7.88
N TRP A 573 40.79 -29.42 6.62
CA TRP A 573 41.76 -28.61 5.85
C TRP A 573 41.82 -27.16 6.35
N LYS A 574 40.81 -26.64 7.08
CA LYS A 574 40.85 -25.30 7.69
C LYS A 574 41.97 -25.18 8.73
N ASP A 575 42.17 -26.24 9.51
CA ASP A 575 43.27 -26.31 10.49
C ASP A 575 44.63 -26.36 9.79
N THR A 576 44.70 -27.01 8.62
CA THR A 576 45.91 -27.02 7.79
C THR A 576 46.23 -25.62 7.26
N VAL A 577 45.22 -24.89 6.75
CA VAL A 577 45.35 -23.49 6.33
C VAL A 577 45.85 -22.61 7.48
N LYS A 578 45.25 -22.75 8.67
CA LYS A 578 45.67 -22.04 9.89
C LYS A 578 47.12 -22.35 10.26
N SER A 579 47.49 -23.63 10.28
CA SER A 579 48.85 -24.08 10.58
C SER A 579 49.88 -23.53 9.60
N LEU A 580 49.64 -23.68 8.29
CA LEU A 580 50.51 -23.16 7.24
C LEU A 580 50.67 -21.65 7.37
N ARG A 581 49.57 -20.91 7.57
CA ARG A 581 49.62 -19.45 7.69
C ARG A 581 50.41 -18.98 8.90
N SER A 582 50.31 -19.69 10.03
CA SER A 582 51.06 -19.40 11.26
C SER A 582 52.58 -19.62 11.12
N ASN A 583 53.03 -20.40 10.14
CA ASN A 583 54.45 -20.58 9.84
C ASN A 583 55.00 -19.34 9.12
N SER A 584 55.86 -18.57 9.79
CA SER A 584 56.51 -17.38 9.23
C SER A 584 57.66 -17.67 8.27
N SER A 585 58.12 -18.92 8.18
CA SER A 585 59.27 -19.33 7.35
C SER A 585 58.85 -20.28 6.22
N ARG A 586 57.70 -20.01 5.61
CA ARG A 586 57.13 -20.83 4.53
C ARG A 586 58.00 -20.83 3.27
N SER A 587 58.13 -21.99 2.63
CA SER A 587 58.69 -22.15 1.29
C SER A 587 57.76 -21.56 0.22
N ALA A 588 58.26 -21.45 -1.02
CA ALA A 588 57.43 -21.02 -2.14
C ALA A 588 56.27 -21.99 -2.42
N GLU A 589 56.54 -23.29 -2.29
CA GLU A 589 55.57 -24.38 -2.45
C GLU A 589 54.52 -24.35 -1.34
N GLU A 590 54.90 -24.07 -0.09
CA GLU A 590 53.95 -23.91 1.02
C GLU A 590 53.03 -22.69 0.81
N ASN A 591 53.52 -21.61 0.20
CA ASN A 591 52.69 -20.46 -0.17
C ASN A 591 51.70 -20.80 -1.30
N GLN A 592 52.15 -21.53 -2.33
CA GLN A 592 51.26 -22.01 -3.40
C GLN A 592 50.20 -22.98 -2.87
N LEU A 593 50.59 -23.85 -1.93
CA LEU A 593 49.66 -24.74 -1.24
C LEU A 593 48.62 -23.94 -0.44
N LEU A 594 49.06 -22.92 0.31
CA LEU A 594 48.14 -22.06 1.08
C LEU A 594 47.12 -21.35 0.18
N GLU A 595 47.56 -20.81 -0.97
CA GLU A 595 46.67 -20.18 -1.95
C GLU A 595 45.68 -21.19 -2.55
N ALA A 596 46.16 -22.37 -2.96
CA ALA A 596 45.32 -23.44 -3.49
C ALA A 596 44.29 -23.93 -2.46
N LEU A 597 44.68 -24.07 -1.19
CA LEU A 597 43.77 -24.43 -0.10
C LEU A 597 42.76 -23.33 0.22
N THR A 598 43.14 -22.06 0.09
CA THR A 598 42.23 -20.92 0.26
C THR A 598 41.18 -20.87 -0.86
N LEU A 599 41.58 -21.09 -2.11
CA LEU A 599 40.62 -21.18 -3.21
C LEU A 599 39.76 -22.45 -3.15
N TYR A 600 40.34 -23.54 -2.63
CA TYR A 600 39.61 -24.76 -2.33
C TYR A 600 38.52 -24.52 -1.28
N TRP A 601 38.83 -23.76 -0.21
CA TRP A 601 37.86 -23.27 0.78
C TRP A 601 36.69 -22.61 0.06
N ASP A 602 36.96 -21.57 -0.72
CA ASP A 602 35.91 -20.77 -1.35
C ASP A 602 34.97 -21.60 -2.22
N LEU A 603 35.54 -22.55 -2.98
CA LEU A 603 34.75 -23.42 -3.85
C LEU A 603 33.91 -24.43 -3.07
N TYR A 604 34.46 -24.97 -1.96
CA TYR A 604 33.71 -25.83 -1.04
C TYR A 604 32.54 -25.08 -0.40
N ASP A 605 32.82 -23.92 0.19
CA ASP A 605 31.81 -23.08 0.82
C ASP A 605 30.77 -22.64 -0.21
N ALA A 606 31.18 -22.22 -1.42
CA ALA A 606 30.25 -21.82 -2.46
C ALA A 606 29.31 -22.94 -2.91
N ALA A 607 29.82 -24.18 -3.05
CA ALA A 607 28.98 -25.33 -3.40
C ALA A 607 27.99 -25.64 -2.27
N HIS A 608 28.49 -25.80 -1.04
CA HIS A 608 27.67 -26.16 0.12
C HIS A 608 26.65 -25.06 0.48
N PHE A 609 27.04 -23.79 0.39
CA PHE A 609 26.15 -22.65 0.62
C PHE A 609 24.98 -22.65 -0.36
N LYS A 610 25.27 -22.85 -1.66
CA LYS A 610 24.26 -22.88 -2.72
C LYS A 610 23.30 -24.06 -2.59
N GLU A 611 23.80 -25.25 -2.25
CA GLU A 611 22.96 -26.44 -2.04
C GLU A 611 21.95 -26.30 -0.89
N ASN A 612 22.24 -25.44 0.11
CA ASN A 612 21.36 -25.23 1.25
C ASN A 612 20.36 -24.07 1.07
N GLN A 613 20.37 -23.34 -0.05
CA GLN A 613 19.48 -22.18 -0.23
C GLN A 613 18.00 -22.54 -0.24
N ASP A 614 17.62 -23.76 -0.64
CA ASP A 614 16.23 -24.22 -0.59
C ASP A 614 15.64 -24.12 0.83
N LYS A 615 16.44 -24.43 1.85
CA LYS A 615 16.03 -24.31 3.26
C LYS A 615 15.87 -22.84 3.67
N HIS A 616 16.78 -21.98 3.20
CA HIS A 616 16.73 -20.55 3.49
C HIS A 616 15.49 -19.88 2.86
N PHE A 617 15.19 -20.16 1.59
CA PHE A 617 13.96 -19.71 0.95
C PHE A 617 12.72 -20.28 1.63
N ALA A 618 12.77 -21.55 2.04
CA ALA A 618 11.67 -22.19 2.76
C ALA A 618 11.42 -21.56 4.15
N LYS A 619 12.42 -20.97 4.81
CA LYS A 619 12.24 -20.20 6.06
C LYS A 619 11.33 -19.00 5.79
N HIS A 620 11.71 -18.14 4.84
CA HIS A 620 10.97 -16.93 4.50
C HIS A 620 9.60 -17.23 3.87
N ALA A 621 9.47 -18.30 3.10
CA ALA A 621 8.22 -18.68 2.44
C ALA A 621 7.10 -19.15 3.40
N GLN A 622 7.36 -19.27 4.71
CA GLN A 622 6.37 -19.72 5.69
C GLN A 622 5.40 -18.61 6.14
N ILE A 623 5.84 -17.35 6.07
CA ILE A 623 5.11 -16.18 6.58
C ILE A 623 4.60 -15.37 5.39
N GLU A 624 3.29 -15.28 5.18
CA GLU A 624 2.67 -14.49 4.10
C GLU A 624 2.97 -12.99 4.28
N TRP A 625 2.83 -12.48 5.51
CA TRP A 625 3.19 -11.12 5.88
C TRP A 625 3.52 -11.00 7.37
N ALA A 626 4.34 -10.00 7.71
CA ALA A 626 4.66 -9.60 9.07
C ALA A 626 4.28 -8.13 9.31
N ARG A 627 3.83 -7.79 10.52
CA ARG A 627 3.40 -6.42 10.88
C ARG A 627 3.57 -6.16 12.37
N LEU A 628 3.97 -4.95 12.75
CA LEU A 628 3.90 -4.49 14.13
C LEU A 628 2.52 -3.87 14.43
N ARG A 629 1.85 -4.36 15.48
CA ARG A 629 0.61 -3.76 16.01
C ARG A 629 0.89 -2.43 16.73
N PRO A 630 -0.12 -1.54 16.80
CA PRO A 630 -0.15 -0.50 17.80
C PRO A 630 0.13 -1.11 19.18
N PRO A 631 1.04 -0.52 19.98
CA PRO A 631 1.39 -1.08 21.26
C PRO A 631 0.24 -0.90 22.26
N VAL A 632 0.15 -1.84 23.19
CA VAL A 632 -0.66 -1.69 24.41
C VAL A 632 0.20 -1.01 25.47
N GLU A 633 -0.35 0.01 26.14
CA GLU A 633 0.31 0.69 27.25
C GLU A 633 -0.09 0.02 28.57
N GLU A 634 0.90 -0.53 29.29
CA GLU A 634 0.74 -1.06 30.64
C GLU A 634 1.87 -0.54 31.52
N ASP A 635 1.56 0.07 32.66
CA ASP A 635 2.53 0.46 33.70
C ASP A 635 3.83 1.11 33.18
N SER A 636 3.73 2.09 32.26
CA SER A 636 4.83 2.82 31.60
C SER A 636 5.70 2.01 30.61
N MET A 637 5.32 0.76 30.32
CA MET A 637 5.84 -0.07 29.24
C MET A 637 5.00 0.11 27.96
N LYS A 638 5.65 0.11 26.81
CA LYS A 638 4.98 -0.05 25.51
C LYS A 638 5.23 -1.46 25.00
N HIS A 639 4.16 -2.26 24.96
CA HIS A 639 4.19 -3.64 24.49
C HIS A 639 3.84 -3.70 23.00
N PHE A 640 4.84 -3.93 22.16
CA PHE A 640 4.64 -4.17 20.73
C PHE A 640 4.39 -5.65 20.49
N VAL A 641 3.52 -5.92 19.52
CA VAL A 641 3.23 -7.28 19.06
C VAL A 641 3.58 -7.36 17.58
N LEU A 642 4.51 -8.23 17.22
CA LEU A 642 4.76 -8.62 15.84
C LEU A 642 3.73 -9.68 15.45
N GLU A 643 2.76 -9.30 14.63
CA GLU A 643 1.82 -10.21 13.98
C GLU A 643 2.50 -10.91 12.81
N LEU A 644 2.43 -12.23 12.80
CA LEU A 644 2.84 -13.05 11.68
C LEU A 644 1.61 -13.77 11.12
N LYS A 645 1.36 -13.63 9.82
CA LYS A 645 0.38 -14.48 9.13
C LYS A 645 1.10 -15.64 8.45
N PRO A 646 0.94 -16.88 8.91
CA PRO A 646 1.46 -18.07 8.24
C PRO A 646 0.63 -18.41 7.00
N ILE A 647 1.23 -19.12 6.05
CA ILE A 647 0.51 -19.72 4.91
C ILE A 647 -0.15 -21.03 5.40
N GLU A 648 -1.34 -21.37 4.90
CA GLU A 648 -2.19 -22.49 5.38
C GLU A 648 -1.47 -23.85 5.58
N ASN A 649 -0.34 -24.10 4.90
CA ASN A 649 0.48 -25.32 5.05
C ASN A 649 1.73 -25.18 5.95
N ALA A 650 2.05 -23.99 6.43
CA ALA A 650 3.21 -23.68 7.27
C ALA A 650 2.89 -23.65 8.78
N CYS A 651 1.63 -23.44 9.16
CA CYS A 651 1.18 -23.35 10.56
C CYS A 651 1.67 -24.52 11.43
N MET A 652 1.61 -25.75 10.93
CA MET A 652 1.98 -26.94 11.71
C MET A 652 3.48 -27.02 12.05
N LYS A 653 4.37 -26.50 11.20
CA LYS A 653 5.82 -26.52 11.46
C LYS A 653 6.30 -25.37 12.35
N LEU A 654 5.74 -24.17 12.18
CA LEU A 654 6.05 -23.01 13.04
C LEU A 654 5.65 -23.25 14.50
N ILE A 655 4.47 -23.85 14.73
CA ILE A 655 3.97 -24.17 16.09
C ILE A 655 4.84 -25.21 16.80
N THR A 656 5.42 -26.17 16.06
CA THR A 656 6.28 -27.21 16.64
C THR A 656 7.66 -26.66 17.05
N ASN A 657 8.10 -25.56 16.42
CA ASN A 657 9.37 -24.89 16.73
C ASN A 657 9.25 -23.81 17.82
N LEU A 658 8.04 -23.37 18.16
CA LEU A 658 7.75 -22.35 19.18
C LEU A 658 7.17 -22.94 20.49
N ASN A 659 7.08 -24.27 20.60
CA ASN A 659 6.52 -24.94 21.78
C ASN A 659 7.33 -26.22 22.13
N PRO A 660 8.30 -26.15 23.04
CA PRO A 660 9.33 -27.20 23.19
C PRO A 660 8.92 -28.40 24.05
N GLN A 661 7.68 -28.49 24.54
CA GLN A 661 7.37 -29.44 25.61
C GLN A 661 7.17 -30.92 25.23
N GLU A 662 7.13 -31.32 23.96
CA GLU A 662 7.06 -32.75 23.63
C GLU A 662 7.94 -33.13 22.43
N GLY A 663 8.85 -34.09 22.66
CA GLY A 663 9.46 -34.92 21.62
C GLY A 663 10.91 -34.57 21.24
N GLU A 664 11.82 -35.47 21.62
CA GLU A 664 13.19 -35.57 21.09
C GLU A 664 13.18 -35.74 19.56
N GLU A 665 13.81 -34.82 18.83
CA GLU A 665 14.77 -35.11 17.77
C GLU A 665 15.45 -33.81 17.30
N LYS A 666 16.79 -33.85 17.29
CA LYS A 666 17.68 -32.72 17.01
C LYS A 666 17.65 -32.35 15.52
N GLY A 667 17.47 -31.06 15.26
CA GLY A 667 17.73 -30.41 13.97
C GLY A 667 16.60 -29.46 13.56
N ALA A 668 16.90 -28.16 13.53
CA ALA A 668 16.01 -27.06 13.12
C ALA A 668 15.06 -26.43 14.17
N LYS A 669 15.26 -26.69 15.47
CA LYS A 669 14.49 -26.05 16.58
C LYS A 669 15.11 -24.76 17.16
N GLU A 670 16.40 -24.48 16.95
CA GLU A 670 17.09 -23.40 17.69
C GLU A 670 17.01 -21.99 17.03
N GLU A 671 16.70 -21.87 15.74
CA GLU A 671 16.82 -20.57 15.04
C GLU A 671 15.61 -19.61 15.15
N ILE A 672 14.43 -20.07 15.57
CA ILE A 672 13.21 -19.22 15.55
C ILE A 672 12.85 -18.68 16.95
N GLU A 673 13.04 -19.45 18.02
CA GLU A 673 12.80 -18.97 19.40
C GLU A 673 13.90 -18.02 19.90
N GLU A 674 15.15 -18.20 19.45
CA GLU A 674 16.27 -17.42 19.96
C GLU A 674 16.36 -15.98 19.41
N ASP A 675 15.79 -15.68 18.25
CA ASP A 675 15.89 -14.34 17.64
C ASP A 675 14.93 -13.30 18.27
N PHE A 676 13.89 -13.75 18.97
CA PHE A 676 12.93 -12.87 19.66
C PHE A 676 13.16 -12.79 21.18
N ALA A 677 13.81 -13.79 21.79
CA ALA A 677 14.05 -13.88 23.22
C ALA A 677 15.35 -13.17 23.65
N GLY A 678 15.37 -11.84 23.64
CA GLY A 678 16.55 -11.12 24.16
C GLY A 678 16.55 -9.59 24.10
N ALA A 679 15.61 -8.95 23.40
CA ALA A 679 15.58 -7.49 23.32
C ALA A 679 14.87 -6.86 24.54
N GLN A 680 15.60 -6.68 25.65
CA GLN A 680 15.25 -5.65 26.64
C GLN A 680 16.21 -4.47 26.48
N PRO A 681 15.87 -3.43 25.70
CA PRO A 681 16.61 -2.19 25.75
C PRO A 681 16.37 -1.55 27.12
N VAL A 682 17.39 -1.57 27.98
CA VAL A 682 17.39 -0.85 29.25
C VAL A 682 17.47 0.65 28.93
N LEU A 683 16.33 1.33 28.94
CA LEU A 683 16.21 2.74 28.66
C LEU A 683 15.71 3.45 29.92
N SER A 684 16.39 4.54 30.29
CA SER A 684 16.12 5.29 31.52
C SER A 684 14.77 6.03 31.55
N GLN A 685 13.93 5.95 30.50
CA GLN A 685 12.61 6.59 30.46
C GLN A 685 11.48 5.85 29.74
N VAL A 686 11.74 4.80 28.92
CA VAL A 686 10.67 4.00 28.25
C VAL A 686 11.17 2.58 28.05
N SER A 687 10.52 1.57 28.63
CA SER A 687 10.86 0.17 28.38
C SER A 687 9.98 -0.39 27.27
N ILE A 688 10.62 -0.92 26.22
CA ILE A 688 9.97 -1.53 25.04
C ILE A 688 10.08 -3.05 25.20
N SER A 689 8.96 -3.75 25.03
CA SER A 689 8.99 -5.21 24.86
C SER A 689 8.31 -5.59 23.56
N LEU A 690 8.85 -6.61 22.90
CA LEU A 690 8.31 -7.17 21.68
C LEU A 690 7.83 -8.60 21.98
N SER A 691 6.59 -8.90 21.61
CA SER A 691 6.03 -10.25 21.66
C SER A 691 5.58 -10.66 20.25
N VAL A 692 5.51 -11.95 19.97
CA VAL A 692 5.15 -12.48 18.65
C VAL A 692 3.81 -13.20 18.75
N GLU A 693 2.86 -12.84 17.88
CA GLU A 693 1.55 -13.50 17.80
C GLU A 693 1.31 -14.05 16.38
N VAL A 694 0.91 -15.32 16.28
CA VAL A 694 0.71 -16.04 15.02
C VAL A 694 -0.79 -16.24 14.79
N LEU A 695 -1.35 -15.64 13.73
CA LEU A 695 -2.78 -15.69 13.44
C LEU A 695 -3.18 -16.98 12.70
N GLN A 696 -4.15 -17.74 13.20
CA GLN A 696 -4.78 -18.87 12.46
C GLN A 696 -6.08 -18.42 11.77
N GLU A 697 -6.35 -18.92 10.56
CA GLU A 697 -7.70 -18.84 9.98
C GLU A 697 -8.57 -19.94 10.59
N GLY A 698 -9.56 -19.55 11.41
CA GLY A 698 -10.63 -20.45 11.85
C GLY A 698 -10.92 -20.51 13.36
N GLU A 699 -10.06 -19.98 14.22
CA GLU A 699 -10.34 -19.86 15.65
C GLU A 699 -10.16 -18.40 16.09
N GLN A 700 -11.17 -17.87 16.80
CA GLN A 700 -11.11 -16.54 17.40
C GLN A 700 -9.99 -16.50 18.44
N THR A 701 -9.00 -15.65 18.19
CA THR A 701 -8.01 -15.02 19.10
C THR A 701 -7.50 -15.83 20.28
#